data_AF-A0A6L8F3T2-F1
#
_entry.id   AF-A0A6L8F3T2-F1
#
_cell.length_a   1.000
_cell.length_b   1.000
_cell.length_c   1.000
_cell.angle_alpha   90.00
_cell.angle_beta   90.00
_cell.angle_gamma   90.00
#
_symmetry.space_group_name_H-M   'P 1'
#
loop_
_entity.id
_entity.type
_entity.pdbx_description
1 polymer ?
#
loop_
_entity_poly.entity_id
_entity_poly.type
_entity_poly.pdbx_seq_one_letter_code
_entity_poly.pdbx_strand_id
1 'polypeptide(L)'
;MRCIKLIGLFCTIFFAIFLTGTVVAQQTTPDETETNAGDESQFLSNIRQLTYDGKRAGEGYFSADGNALIFQSEREPDNPFYQIYLLNLLTGDTHRVSTGIGKTICAFFRPGTDEVLYASTHHDAFAKAKQEEELQFRASGQERRYSWDYDEAMDIFSAHRDGSNLKQLTDAPGYDAEASYSPDGKRIVFCSLRDAYPKDQLSPKDLKQLEVDPAYFGEIYIMNADGSDQTRLTDAPGYDGGPFFTPDGRHIVWRHFTPDGSEADIYTMRVDGSNVRRLTDFKSMSWAPYFHPSGAYVIFASNKLGFSNFELYLVDSRGRHEPVRVTTTDGFDGLPVFSPDGSRLCWTSNRNSQGVSQLYIAEWNHQAALEAVLEAVAAPRINTSNPQGRKGPALAIHPGLTGIGIRHHIEILASDELEGRMTGSKGAELAAKHIAAQFAHLNLNPIGDEATYFQEFEFTAGRRIIAEENRFHITRQMHGAEQVMEFSVERDFQPLSFSRNGIVEGEVVFVGYGLTVPGELGEGYDAYAGLDVKDKIVVALRYVPEGVEPERRQQLNRYAGLRYKAMQAREQGAKAFLVVAGPNSPNTGKLIPLDFDSSLADSGIVAASISDTVANALFAPSGKNLKDVQSGLDVENPHFLGQFPLPGVKVKIVVSVEKVKKTDQNVVALLPPPELTDDTEYVIVGAHYDHIGHGEIGSLARKGEEGQIHNGADDNASGTAVVLDLARTLSEAYQKQPENFHRGIIFALWSGEELGLIGSTHFVNDPIIPLKKVAAYVNFDMVGRLRENKLILQGVGSSAVWTKLIEKRNIPIGFNLTLQEDPYLPTDVTAFYPKEVPVLSFFTGGHEDYNRPTDDAERLNYTGIERIARLAHGIVSDLVSADERPEYVRVERSQSEEGSRDTLRAYLGTIPDYTTEGTGVKLSGVRAGGPADKAGLEGGDVIVEFGGQEITNIYDYTYALDAVKIGEPVEVVVLREGKRVKLTVTPEARN
;
A
#
# COMPACT_ATOMS: atom_id res chain seq x y z
N MET A 1 -34.20 17.45 21.14
CA MET A 1 -32.79 17.56 21.58
C MET A 1 -32.34 16.60 22.72
N ARG A 2 -32.76 15.31 22.80
CA ARG A 2 -32.07 14.29 23.66
C ARG A 2 -31.14 13.36 22.87
N CYS A 3 -31.43 13.08 21.59
CA CYS A 3 -30.59 12.22 20.75
C CYS A 3 -29.29 12.90 20.31
N ILE A 4 -29.32 14.22 20.02
CA ILE A 4 -28.12 15.06 19.88
C ILE A 4 -27.39 15.29 21.24
N LYS A 5 -27.55 14.36 22.21
CA LYS A 5 -26.70 14.23 23.40
C LYS A 5 -25.99 12.87 23.53
N LEU A 6 -26.14 11.92 22.59
CA LEU A 6 -25.35 10.66 22.51
C LEU A 6 -24.65 10.51 21.12
N ILE A 7 -23.41 11.02 20.93
CA ILE A 7 -22.62 10.84 19.67
C ILE A 7 -21.13 10.51 19.94
N GLY A 8 -20.54 10.90 21.08
CA GLY A 8 -19.11 10.65 21.37
C GLY A 8 -18.88 9.76 22.60
N LEU A 9 -18.77 8.45 22.36
CA LEU A 9 -18.23 7.33 23.16
C LEU A 9 -18.74 6.03 22.49
N PHE A 10 -17.97 4.99 22.17
CA PHE A 10 -16.75 4.46 22.80
C PHE A 10 -15.73 3.86 21.81
N CYS A 11 -14.49 4.36 21.86
CA CYS A 11 -13.19 3.68 21.65
C CYS A 11 -12.20 4.57 22.43
N THR A 12 -11.30 4.16 23.33
CA THR A 12 -10.81 2.87 23.89
C THR A 12 -10.27 3.20 25.32
N ILE A 13 -9.88 2.32 26.25
CA ILE A 13 -9.71 0.86 26.40
C ILE A 13 -9.86 0.55 27.91
N PHE A 14 -10.23 -0.67 28.36
CA PHE A 14 -9.73 -1.24 29.64
C PHE A 14 -9.98 -2.75 29.77
N PHE A 15 -9.11 -3.45 30.53
CA PHE A 15 -9.04 -4.91 30.62
C PHE A 15 -9.19 -5.41 32.07
N ALA A 16 -9.87 -6.56 32.23
CA ALA A 16 -9.99 -7.42 33.42
C ALA A 16 -10.55 -6.86 34.76
N ILE A 17 -11.57 -7.55 35.29
CA ILE A 17 -11.48 -8.36 36.54
C ILE A 17 -12.70 -9.31 36.63
N PHE A 18 -12.51 -10.51 37.19
CA PHE A 18 -13.55 -11.53 37.37
C PHE A 18 -14.53 -11.20 38.52
N LEU A 19 -15.82 -11.58 38.39
CA LEU A 19 -16.41 -12.61 39.27
C LEU A 19 -17.74 -13.20 38.74
N THR A 20 -17.81 -14.53 38.78
CA THR A 20 -18.97 -15.47 38.81
C THR A 20 -20.42 -14.94 38.70
N GLY A 21 -21.22 -15.52 37.78
CA GLY A 21 -22.68 -15.39 37.78
C GLY A 21 -23.41 -16.23 36.72
N THR A 22 -23.54 -17.54 36.90
CA THR A 22 -24.21 -18.44 35.93
C THR A 22 -25.75 -18.40 36.04
N VAL A 23 -26.43 -18.00 34.96
CA VAL A 23 -27.85 -18.29 34.74
C VAL A 23 -28.05 -18.75 33.30
N VAL A 24 -28.65 -19.93 33.11
CA VAL A 24 -29.06 -20.43 31.79
C VAL A 24 -30.49 -19.94 31.51
N ALA A 25 -30.69 -19.28 30.38
CA ALA A 25 -32.01 -18.95 29.83
C ALA A 25 -32.11 -19.53 28.41
N GLN A 26 -33.30 -20.01 28.04
CA GLN A 26 -33.48 -20.85 26.85
C GLN A 26 -33.55 -20.02 25.57
N GLN A 27 -32.99 -20.54 24.48
CA GLN A 27 -33.22 -20.02 23.14
C GLN A 27 -34.69 -20.23 22.75
N THR A 28 -35.37 -19.14 22.42
CA THR A 28 -36.61 -19.16 21.64
C THR A 28 -36.43 -18.20 20.49
N THR A 29 -36.25 -18.73 19.28
CA THR A 29 -36.08 -17.94 18.05
C THR A 29 -37.40 -17.24 17.67
N PRO A 30 -37.42 -15.91 17.53
CA PRO A 30 -38.42 -15.25 16.70
C PRO A 30 -38.20 -15.65 15.24
N ASP A 31 -39.26 -15.68 14.43
CA ASP A 31 -39.13 -15.73 12.97
C ASP A 31 -38.56 -14.39 12.48
N GLU A 32 -37.27 -14.37 12.14
CA GLU A 32 -36.70 -13.26 11.38
C GLU A 32 -37.07 -13.45 9.90
N THR A 33 -38.03 -12.64 9.44
CA THR A 33 -38.26 -12.49 8.01
C THR A 33 -37.05 -11.80 7.39
N GLU A 34 -36.22 -12.56 6.68
CA GLU A 34 -35.09 -12.06 5.88
C GLU A 34 -35.57 -10.98 4.91
N THR A 35 -35.45 -9.72 5.32
CA THR A 35 -35.67 -8.58 4.42
C THR A 35 -34.42 -8.43 3.57
N ASN A 36 -34.53 -8.82 2.29
CA ASN A 36 -33.45 -8.82 1.29
C ASN A 36 -32.32 -7.82 1.62
N ALA A 37 -31.15 -8.34 2.00
CA ALA A 37 -29.93 -7.57 1.91
C ALA A 37 -29.72 -7.26 0.42
N GLY A 38 -30.01 -6.01 0.04
CA GLY A 38 -29.85 -5.56 -1.34
C GLY A 38 -28.39 -5.64 -1.76
N ASP A 39 -28.15 -5.97 -3.01
CA ASP A 39 -26.85 -5.76 -3.63
C ASP A 39 -26.84 -4.35 -4.23
N GLU A 40 -25.99 -3.46 -3.71
CA GLU A 40 -25.88 -2.10 -4.25
C GLU A 40 -25.41 -2.08 -5.73
N SER A 41 -24.88 -3.20 -6.25
CA SER A 41 -24.57 -3.39 -7.68
C SER A 41 -25.80 -3.32 -8.59
N GLN A 42 -27.02 -3.49 -8.06
CA GLN A 42 -28.27 -3.26 -8.81
C GLN A 42 -28.35 -1.81 -9.35
N PHE A 43 -27.87 -0.84 -8.56
CA PHE A 43 -28.03 0.59 -8.82
C PHE A 43 -26.72 1.29 -9.17
N LEU A 44 -25.59 0.83 -8.60
CA LEU A 44 -24.29 1.48 -8.65
C LEU A 44 -23.24 0.56 -9.28
N SER A 45 -22.46 1.06 -10.23
CA SER A 45 -21.31 0.32 -10.77
C SER A 45 -20.09 1.23 -10.97
N ASN A 46 -18.90 0.64 -10.95
CA ASN A 46 -17.62 1.36 -10.97
C ASN A 46 -17.49 2.42 -9.84
N ILE A 47 -17.97 2.07 -8.65
CA ILE A 47 -17.85 2.91 -7.45
C ILE A 47 -16.37 3.23 -7.20
N ARG A 48 -16.02 4.52 -7.18
CA ARG A 48 -14.67 5.00 -6.87
C ARG A 48 -14.71 6.27 -6.02
N GLN A 49 -13.70 6.42 -5.19
CA GLN A 49 -13.42 7.66 -4.47
C GLN A 49 -12.89 8.72 -5.45
N LEU A 50 -13.34 9.96 -5.31
CA LEU A 50 -12.87 11.11 -6.08
C LEU A 50 -11.84 11.92 -5.30
N THR A 51 -12.11 12.21 -4.03
CA THR A 51 -11.22 13.05 -3.21
C THR A 51 -10.35 12.20 -2.28
N TYR A 52 -9.04 12.40 -2.38
CA TYR A 52 -8.01 11.78 -1.54
C TYR A 52 -7.23 12.84 -0.75
N ASP A 53 -7.14 14.06 -1.28
CA ASP A 53 -6.51 15.21 -0.65
C ASP A 53 -7.44 15.87 0.39
N GLY A 54 -6.85 16.35 1.48
CA GLY A 54 -7.56 16.91 2.63
C GLY A 54 -8.10 15.91 3.66
N LYS A 55 -8.41 16.44 4.84
CA LYS A 55 -8.90 15.69 6.01
C LYS A 55 -10.32 15.16 5.85
N ARG A 56 -11.12 15.76 4.95
CA ARG A 56 -12.47 15.30 4.54
C ARG A 56 -13.02 16.13 3.38
N ALA A 57 -14.01 15.56 2.70
CA ALA A 57 -14.93 16.28 1.81
C ALA A 57 -16.39 16.08 2.24
N GLY A 58 -17.26 17.02 1.87
CA GLY A 58 -18.70 16.99 2.11
C GLY A 58 -19.49 17.10 0.81
N GLU A 59 -20.49 17.97 0.78
CA GLU A 59 -21.37 18.23 -0.37
C GLU A 59 -20.59 18.53 -1.66
N GLY A 60 -21.07 18.02 -2.80
CA GLY A 60 -20.48 18.24 -4.12
C GLY A 60 -21.52 18.19 -5.25
N TYR A 61 -21.63 19.25 -6.04
CA TYR A 61 -22.68 19.42 -7.05
C TYR A 61 -22.11 19.58 -8.47
N PHE A 62 -22.75 18.95 -9.46
CA PHE A 62 -22.32 19.02 -10.86
C PHE A 62 -22.59 20.37 -11.51
N SER A 63 -21.69 20.78 -12.40
CA SER A 63 -21.96 21.82 -13.39
C SER A 63 -23.03 21.36 -14.38
N ALA A 64 -23.75 22.29 -15.01
CA ALA A 64 -24.88 21.98 -15.89
C ALA A 64 -24.51 21.15 -17.15
N ASP A 65 -23.23 21.07 -17.50
CA ASP A 65 -22.66 20.26 -18.57
C ASP A 65 -22.04 18.93 -18.08
N GLY A 66 -22.02 18.68 -16.76
CA GLY A 66 -21.51 17.43 -16.16
C GLY A 66 -19.99 17.27 -16.16
N ASN A 67 -19.24 18.33 -16.51
CA ASN A 67 -17.80 18.35 -16.68
C ASN A 67 -17.03 18.85 -15.43
N ALA A 68 -17.70 19.40 -14.42
CA ALA A 68 -17.08 19.83 -13.17
C ALA A 68 -17.97 19.53 -11.96
N LEU A 69 -17.35 19.49 -10.77
CA LEU A 69 -18.01 19.55 -9.47
C LEU A 69 -17.64 20.86 -8.77
N ILE A 70 -18.56 21.44 -8.00
CA ILE A 70 -18.27 22.41 -6.94
C ILE A 70 -18.56 21.74 -5.60
N PHE A 71 -17.60 21.72 -4.69
CA PHE A 71 -17.66 20.91 -3.48
C PHE A 71 -16.96 21.55 -2.28
N GLN A 72 -17.27 21.06 -1.07
CA GLN A 72 -16.65 21.53 0.17
C GLN A 72 -15.63 20.52 0.73
N SER A 73 -14.45 21.00 1.15
CA SER A 73 -13.37 20.17 1.72
C SER A 73 -12.56 20.91 2.80
N GLU A 74 -12.09 20.17 3.81
CA GLU A 74 -11.07 20.62 4.79
C GLU A 74 -9.68 20.18 4.30
N ARG A 75 -9.08 20.96 3.39
CA ARG A 75 -7.77 20.66 2.78
C ARG A 75 -6.71 21.78 2.86
N GLU A 76 -7.03 22.89 3.51
CA GLU A 76 -6.04 23.93 3.83
C GLU A 76 -5.31 23.58 5.14
N PRO A 77 -3.99 23.81 5.27
CA PRO A 77 -3.31 23.74 6.56
C PRO A 77 -3.74 24.91 7.48
N ASP A 78 -3.89 26.10 6.91
CA ASP A 78 -4.14 27.36 7.62
C ASP A 78 -5.63 27.65 7.88
N ASN A 79 -6.55 26.79 7.42
CA ASN A 79 -7.98 26.91 7.69
C ASN A 79 -8.59 25.58 8.17
N PRO A 80 -9.03 25.48 9.44
CA PRO A 80 -9.63 24.26 9.98
C PRO A 80 -11.10 24.04 9.58
N PHE A 81 -11.72 24.96 8.84
CA PHE A 81 -13.11 24.83 8.39
C PHE A 81 -13.20 24.42 6.93
N TYR A 82 -14.36 23.87 6.54
CA TYR A 82 -14.69 23.64 5.14
C TYR A 82 -14.49 24.91 4.30
N GLN A 83 -13.88 24.73 3.13
CA GLN A 83 -13.73 25.70 2.07
C GLN A 83 -14.27 25.12 0.76
N ILE A 84 -14.59 25.97 -0.21
CA ILE A 84 -15.25 25.58 -1.46
C ILE A 84 -14.24 25.52 -2.59
N TYR A 85 -14.28 24.42 -3.33
CA TYR A 85 -13.40 24.11 -4.45
C TYR A 85 -14.21 23.78 -5.69
N LEU A 86 -13.64 24.10 -6.86
CA LEU A 86 -14.10 23.59 -8.14
C LEU A 86 -13.12 22.51 -8.59
N LEU A 87 -13.65 21.34 -8.95
CA LEU A 87 -12.92 20.22 -9.54
C LEU A 87 -13.36 20.04 -11.00
N ASN A 88 -12.42 20.08 -11.93
CA ASN A 88 -12.64 19.75 -13.34
C ASN A 88 -12.59 18.23 -13.53
N LEU A 89 -13.69 17.60 -13.93
CA LEU A 89 -13.80 16.15 -14.12
C LEU A 89 -13.09 15.63 -15.39
N LEU A 90 -12.68 16.52 -16.29
CA LEU A 90 -11.98 16.17 -17.54
C LEU A 90 -10.46 16.20 -17.39
N THR A 91 -9.92 17.05 -16.53
CA THR A 91 -8.46 17.22 -16.32
C THR A 91 -7.99 16.79 -14.93
N GLY A 92 -8.89 16.83 -13.94
CA GLY A 92 -8.59 16.64 -12.53
C GLY A 92 -8.09 17.88 -11.80
N ASP A 93 -8.00 19.03 -12.47
CA ASP A 93 -7.56 20.27 -11.81
C ASP A 93 -8.60 20.71 -10.77
N THR A 94 -8.12 20.97 -9.55
CA THR A 94 -8.92 21.44 -8.41
C THR A 94 -8.36 22.76 -7.90
N HIS A 95 -9.20 23.79 -7.75
CA HIS A 95 -8.82 25.09 -7.17
C HIS A 95 -9.88 25.62 -6.20
N ARG A 96 -9.46 26.46 -5.25
CA ARG A 96 -10.36 27.08 -4.26
C ARG A 96 -11.12 28.26 -4.87
N VAL A 97 -12.42 28.33 -4.61
CA VAL A 97 -13.32 29.42 -5.04
C VAL A 97 -13.74 30.31 -3.86
N SER A 98 -13.69 29.79 -2.62
CA SER A 98 -13.90 30.58 -1.42
C SER A 98 -12.64 31.34 -0.97
N THR A 99 -12.84 32.36 -0.14
CA THR A 99 -11.81 33.32 0.28
C THR A 99 -10.63 32.70 1.06
N GLY A 100 -10.79 31.50 1.63
CA GLY A 100 -9.86 30.91 2.58
C GLY A 100 -10.08 31.37 4.03
N ILE A 101 -11.06 32.24 4.28
CA ILE A 101 -11.32 32.88 5.58
C ILE A 101 -12.68 32.42 6.12
N GLY A 102 -12.76 32.21 7.44
CA GLY A 102 -13.98 31.78 8.12
C GLY A 102 -14.46 30.38 7.71
N LYS A 103 -15.74 30.12 7.98
CA LYS A 103 -16.47 28.92 7.59
C LYS A 103 -17.04 29.13 6.18
N THR A 104 -17.06 28.09 5.35
CA THR A 104 -17.76 28.12 4.05
C THR A 104 -18.40 26.75 3.75
N ILE A 105 -19.66 26.74 3.34
CA ILE A 105 -20.48 25.54 3.10
C ILE A 105 -21.47 25.73 1.93
N CYS A 106 -22.12 24.64 1.51
CA CYS A 106 -23.33 24.66 0.67
C CYS A 106 -23.19 25.48 -0.62
N ALA A 107 -22.31 25.04 -1.51
CA ALA A 107 -22.01 25.71 -2.77
C ALA A 107 -22.84 25.17 -3.94
N PHE A 108 -23.15 26.00 -4.94
CA PHE A 108 -23.97 25.58 -6.10
C PHE A 108 -23.65 26.40 -7.36
N PHE A 109 -23.69 25.77 -8.55
CA PHE A 109 -23.49 26.45 -9.84
C PHE A 109 -24.73 27.24 -10.27
N ARG A 110 -24.55 28.43 -10.87
CA ARG A 110 -25.63 29.16 -11.55
C ARG A 110 -25.76 28.71 -13.02
N PRO A 111 -26.86 28.03 -13.42
CA PRO A 111 -27.01 27.48 -14.76
C PRO A 111 -26.81 28.51 -15.88
N GLY A 112 -26.06 28.13 -16.91
CA GLY A 112 -25.81 28.98 -18.09
C GLY A 112 -24.86 30.17 -17.88
N THR A 113 -24.16 30.24 -16.75
CA THR A 113 -23.24 31.35 -16.41
C THR A 113 -21.91 30.86 -15.83
N ASP A 114 -20.98 31.79 -15.61
CA ASP A 114 -19.76 31.55 -14.82
C ASP A 114 -19.93 31.85 -13.32
N GLU A 115 -21.14 32.15 -12.84
CA GLU A 115 -21.37 32.39 -11.42
C GLU A 115 -21.61 31.08 -10.64
N VAL A 116 -21.20 31.09 -9.38
CA VAL A 116 -21.51 30.11 -8.36
C VAL A 116 -21.98 30.83 -7.09
N LEU A 117 -22.71 30.14 -6.23
CA LEU A 117 -22.99 30.60 -4.87
C LEU A 117 -22.33 29.71 -3.82
N TYR A 118 -22.20 30.22 -2.60
CA TYR A 118 -21.89 29.48 -1.37
C TYR A 118 -22.28 30.29 -0.13
N ALA A 119 -22.48 29.64 1.02
CA ALA A 119 -22.69 30.31 2.30
C ALA A 119 -21.37 30.46 3.06
N SER A 120 -21.13 31.61 3.72
CA SER A 120 -19.86 31.90 4.39
C SER A 120 -19.92 32.91 5.52
N THR A 121 -19.03 32.73 6.51
CA THR A 121 -18.78 33.71 7.58
C THR A 121 -17.55 34.60 7.33
N HIS A 122 -16.94 34.59 6.14
CA HIS A 122 -15.67 35.31 5.89
C HIS A 122 -15.74 36.84 6.07
N HIS A 123 -16.95 37.41 6.08
CA HIS A 123 -17.19 38.84 6.28
C HIS A 123 -17.19 39.24 7.76
N ASP A 124 -17.33 38.27 8.68
CA ASP A 124 -17.28 38.48 10.13
C ASP A 124 -15.89 39.00 10.55
N ALA A 125 -15.86 40.13 11.26
CA ALA A 125 -14.63 40.71 11.80
C ALA A 125 -13.87 39.75 12.73
N PHE A 126 -14.56 38.77 13.32
CA PHE A 126 -13.98 37.73 14.17
C PHE A 126 -13.64 36.43 13.42
N ALA A 127 -13.90 36.30 12.11
CA ALA A 127 -13.70 35.06 11.36
C ALA A 127 -12.29 34.47 11.52
N LYS A 128 -11.25 35.30 11.44
CA LYS A 128 -9.85 34.86 11.63
C LYS A 128 -9.53 34.49 13.07
N ALA A 129 -10.17 35.13 14.06
CA ALA A 129 -10.01 34.76 15.46
C ALA A 129 -10.68 33.41 15.75
N LYS A 130 -11.88 33.16 15.20
CA LYS A 130 -12.56 31.86 15.24
C LYS A 130 -11.72 30.74 14.58
N GLN A 131 -10.99 31.03 13.50
CA GLN A 131 -10.08 30.08 12.85
C GLN A 131 -8.87 29.73 13.74
N GLU A 132 -8.22 30.73 14.31
CA GLU A 132 -7.08 30.54 15.22
C GLU A 132 -7.49 29.78 16.51
N GLU A 133 -8.64 30.14 17.10
CA GLU A 133 -9.21 29.43 18.26
C GLU A 133 -9.49 27.95 17.94
N GLU A 134 -10.03 27.66 16.75
CA GLU A 134 -10.27 26.28 16.30
C GLU A 134 -8.96 25.50 16.08
N LEU A 135 -7.91 26.12 15.52
CA LEU A 135 -6.59 25.51 15.37
C LEU A 135 -5.96 25.21 16.73
N GLN A 136 -5.99 26.16 17.67
CA GLN A 136 -5.49 25.97 19.04
C GLN A 136 -6.30 24.91 19.79
N PHE A 137 -7.62 24.86 19.61
CA PHE A 137 -8.48 23.83 20.19
C PHE A 137 -8.10 22.44 19.68
N ARG A 138 -7.96 22.24 18.36
CA ARG A 138 -7.53 20.96 17.76
C ARG A 138 -6.11 20.59 18.22
N ALA A 139 -5.18 21.54 18.29
CA ALA A 139 -3.82 21.32 18.77
C ALA A 139 -3.74 20.93 20.26
N SER A 140 -4.76 21.25 21.06
CA SER A 140 -4.83 20.85 22.48
C SER A 140 -5.19 19.37 22.70
N GLY A 141 -5.58 18.64 21.64
CA GLY A 141 -6.04 17.26 21.73
C GLY A 141 -7.41 17.09 22.40
N GLN A 142 -8.15 18.18 22.64
CA GLN A 142 -9.51 18.12 23.18
C GLN A 142 -10.53 17.79 22.08
N GLU A 143 -11.38 16.81 22.34
CA GLU A 143 -12.53 16.53 21.48
C GLU A 143 -13.75 17.33 21.95
N ARG A 144 -14.34 18.11 21.04
CA ARG A 144 -15.73 18.56 21.21
C ARG A 144 -16.67 17.59 20.52
N ARG A 145 -17.78 17.30 21.19
CA ARG A 145 -18.87 16.51 20.61
C ARG A 145 -19.51 17.27 19.45
N TYR A 146 -19.67 16.60 18.31
CA TYR A 146 -20.22 17.21 17.09
C TYR A 146 -21.64 17.80 17.28
N SER A 147 -21.81 18.99 16.74
CA SER A 147 -23.05 19.75 16.57
C SER A 147 -22.93 20.54 15.27
N TRP A 148 -24.03 20.71 14.53
CA TRP A 148 -24.06 21.65 13.41
C TRP A 148 -23.97 23.09 13.93
N ASP A 149 -23.34 23.96 13.15
CA ASP A 149 -22.88 25.29 13.58
C ASP A 149 -23.67 26.38 12.85
N TYR A 150 -24.78 26.78 13.46
CA TYR A 150 -25.67 27.84 12.99
C TYR A 150 -25.13 29.23 13.40
N ASP A 151 -23.94 29.59 12.89
CA ASP A 151 -23.25 30.86 13.19
C ASP A 151 -24.14 32.07 12.78
N GLU A 152 -24.25 33.08 13.66
CA GLU A 152 -25.16 34.24 13.47
C GLU A 152 -24.71 35.22 12.36
N ALA A 153 -23.59 34.94 11.71
CA ALA A 153 -22.99 35.72 10.61
C ALA A 153 -22.71 34.85 9.36
N MET A 154 -23.50 33.80 9.15
CA MET A 154 -23.40 32.96 7.95
C MET A 154 -24.33 33.51 6.87
N ASP A 155 -23.76 34.15 5.85
CA ASP A 155 -24.50 34.76 4.74
C ASP A 155 -24.23 34.05 3.40
N ILE A 156 -25.16 34.19 2.46
CA ILE A 156 -25.03 33.66 1.09
C ILE A 156 -24.28 34.68 0.23
N PHE A 157 -23.28 34.18 -0.50
CA PHE A 157 -22.48 34.95 -1.46
C PHE A 157 -22.58 34.33 -2.85
N SER A 158 -22.32 35.15 -3.88
CA SER A 158 -22.01 34.68 -5.23
C SER A 158 -20.66 35.18 -5.70
N ALA A 159 -19.98 34.40 -6.54
CA ALA A 159 -18.69 34.73 -7.14
C ALA A 159 -18.60 34.11 -8.55
N HIS A 160 -17.62 34.52 -9.33
CA HIS A 160 -17.20 33.76 -10.53
C HIS A 160 -16.51 32.44 -10.13
N ARG A 161 -16.32 31.53 -11.09
CA ARG A 161 -15.66 30.24 -10.85
C ARG A 161 -14.19 30.35 -10.43
N ASP A 162 -13.54 31.48 -10.69
CA ASP A 162 -12.18 31.80 -10.24
C ASP A 162 -12.12 32.48 -8.85
N GLY A 163 -13.27 32.66 -8.19
CA GLY A 163 -13.40 33.38 -6.91
C GLY A 163 -13.45 34.91 -7.04
N SER A 164 -13.35 35.46 -8.26
CA SER A 164 -13.47 36.90 -8.51
C SER A 164 -14.93 37.38 -8.45
N ASN A 165 -15.13 38.71 -8.47
CA ASN A 165 -16.47 39.33 -8.54
C ASN A 165 -17.42 38.84 -7.42
N LEU A 166 -16.88 38.71 -6.20
CA LEU A 166 -17.59 38.31 -4.99
C LEU A 166 -18.66 39.35 -4.61
N LYS A 167 -19.90 38.88 -4.37
CA LYS A 167 -21.08 39.68 -3.98
C LYS A 167 -21.78 39.00 -2.81
N GLN A 168 -22.16 39.79 -1.82
CA GLN A 168 -23.06 39.36 -0.74
C GLN A 168 -24.51 39.41 -1.24
N LEU A 169 -25.30 38.37 -0.98
CA LEU A 169 -26.71 38.23 -1.41
C LEU A 169 -27.70 38.31 -0.23
N THR A 170 -27.24 38.03 0.98
CA THR A 170 -27.98 38.20 2.24
C THR A 170 -27.13 38.99 3.23
N ASP A 171 -27.78 39.76 4.10
CA ASP A 171 -27.17 40.57 5.17
C ASP A 171 -27.97 40.49 6.49
N ALA A 172 -28.81 39.46 6.61
CA ALA A 172 -29.75 39.29 7.72
C ALA A 172 -29.08 38.49 8.85
N PRO A 173 -29.03 39.00 10.10
CA PRO A 173 -28.42 38.27 11.21
C PRO A 173 -29.04 36.87 11.38
N GLY A 174 -28.19 35.86 11.45
CA GLY A 174 -28.57 34.46 11.54
C GLY A 174 -27.74 33.55 10.65
N TYR A 175 -28.31 32.38 10.35
CA TYR A 175 -27.73 31.40 9.44
C TYR A 175 -28.56 31.37 8.16
N ASP A 176 -27.98 31.86 7.07
CA ASP A 176 -28.50 31.83 5.71
C ASP A 176 -27.59 30.93 4.86
N ALA A 177 -28.07 29.72 4.54
CA ALA A 177 -27.27 28.71 3.87
C ALA A 177 -28.12 27.65 3.14
N GLU A 178 -27.51 26.52 2.78
CA GLU A 178 -28.17 25.40 2.08
C GLU A 178 -28.88 25.84 0.78
N ALA A 179 -28.25 26.76 0.06
CA ALA A 179 -28.84 27.46 -1.07
C ALA A 179 -28.68 26.71 -2.41
N SER A 180 -29.67 26.80 -3.29
CA SER A 180 -29.60 26.26 -4.65
C SER A 180 -30.30 27.15 -5.68
N TYR A 181 -29.81 27.14 -6.92
CA TYR A 181 -30.37 27.91 -8.03
C TYR A 181 -31.54 27.18 -8.71
N SER A 182 -32.50 27.93 -9.23
CA SER A 182 -33.52 27.41 -10.15
C SER A 182 -32.89 26.91 -11.45
N PRO A 183 -33.49 25.92 -12.17
CA PRO A 183 -32.94 25.38 -13.41
C PRO A 183 -32.70 26.43 -14.53
N ASP A 184 -33.35 27.58 -14.44
CA ASP A 184 -33.18 28.73 -15.36
C ASP A 184 -32.26 29.84 -14.82
N GLY A 185 -31.61 29.64 -13.66
CA GLY A 185 -30.63 30.55 -13.07
C GLY A 185 -31.17 31.91 -12.60
N LYS A 186 -32.50 32.04 -12.41
CA LYS A 186 -33.15 33.33 -12.06
C LYS A 186 -33.53 33.49 -10.60
N ARG A 187 -33.72 32.39 -9.86
CA ARG A 187 -34.07 32.41 -8.43
C ARG A 187 -33.14 31.52 -7.62
N ILE A 188 -33.03 31.80 -6.34
CA ILE A 188 -32.32 31.00 -5.34
C ILE A 188 -33.37 30.58 -4.29
N VAL A 189 -33.33 29.33 -3.85
CA VAL A 189 -34.05 28.84 -2.68
C VAL A 189 -33.03 28.44 -1.62
N PHE A 190 -33.28 28.72 -0.35
CA PHE A 190 -32.29 28.58 0.73
C PHE A 190 -32.96 28.36 2.10
N CYS A 191 -32.19 27.93 3.09
CA CYS A 191 -32.59 27.89 4.50
C CYS A 191 -32.17 29.19 5.19
N SER A 192 -33.04 29.76 6.02
CA SER A 192 -32.75 30.93 6.84
C SER A 192 -33.30 30.78 8.25
N LEU A 193 -32.52 31.18 9.27
CA LEU A 193 -32.99 31.32 10.66
C LEU A 193 -33.35 32.80 11.02
N ARG A 194 -33.33 33.73 10.06
CA ARG A 194 -33.36 35.19 10.30
C ARG A 194 -34.46 35.70 11.24
N ASP A 195 -35.64 35.09 11.19
CA ASP A 195 -36.79 35.53 12.00
C ASP A 195 -36.63 35.26 13.51
N ALA A 196 -35.59 34.51 13.91
CA ALA A 196 -35.21 34.34 15.31
C ALA A 196 -34.30 35.46 15.84
N TYR A 197 -33.65 36.24 14.98
CA TYR A 197 -32.62 37.21 15.39
C TYR A 197 -33.12 38.62 15.73
N PRO A 198 -34.37 39.01 15.41
CA PRO A 198 -35.16 40.00 16.17
C PRO A 198 -35.45 39.53 17.61
N LYS A 199 -34.39 39.33 18.40
CA LYS A 199 -34.40 38.79 19.76
C LYS A 199 -35.23 39.66 20.73
N ASP A 200 -35.46 40.93 20.42
CA ASP A 200 -36.35 41.85 21.14
C ASP A 200 -37.85 41.62 20.85
N GLN A 201 -38.19 40.92 19.77
CA GLN A 201 -39.56 40.64 19.31
C GLN A 201 -40.01 39.20 19.62
N LEU A 202 -39.06 38.29 19.87
CA LEU A 202 -39.34 36.91 20.27
C LEU A 202 -40.03 36.81 21.65
N SER A 203 -40.86 35.79 21.85
CA SER A 203 -41.44 35.51 23.16
C SER A 203 -40.39 34.94 24.13
N PRO A 204 -40.59 35.01 25.46
CA PRO A 204 -39.69 34.39 26.44
C PRO A 204 -39.57 32.86 26.33
N LYS A 205 -40.51 32.19 25.63
CA LYS A 205 -40.37 30.77 25.27
C LYS A 205 -39.38 30.61 24.12
N ASP A 206 -39.49 31.46 23.11
CA ASP A 206 -38.81 31.29 21.83
C ASP A 206 -37.36 31.81 21.91
N LEU A 207 -37.10 32.87 22.69
CA LEU A 207 -35.76 33.23 23.15
C LEU A 207 -35.03 32.05 23.80
N LYS A 208 -35.68 31.39 24.75
CA LYS A 208 -35.12 30.21 25.42
C LYS A 208 -34.98 28.99 24.51
N GLN A 209 -35.79 28.90 23.46
CA GLN A 209 -35.65 27.86 22.45
C GLN A 209 -34.43 28.16 21.55
N LEU A 210 -34.19 29.41 21.19
CA LEU A 210 -33.02 29.86 20.42
C LEU A 210 -31.71 29.65 21.20
N GLU A 211 -31.71 29.92 22.51
CA GLU A 211 -30.59 29.60 23.42
C GLU A 211 -30.24 28.10 23.51
N VAL A 212 -31.17 27.21 23.14
CA VAL A 212 -31.06 25.76 23.34
C VAL A 212 -30.85 25.00 22.04
N ASP A 213 -31.58 25.36 20.98
CA ASP A 213 -31.61 24.64 19.71
C ASP A 213 -32.01 25.61 18.56
N PRO A 214 -31.06 26.42 18.02
CA PRO A 214 -31.33 27.41 16.97
C PRO A 214 -32.01 26.82 15.73
N ALA A 215 -31.71 25.56 15.41
CA ALA A 215 -32.30 24.83 14.28
C ALA A 215 -33.85 24.84 14.29
N TYR A 216 -34.49 24.97 15.45
CA TYR A 216 -35.94 25.07 15.57
C TYR A 216 -36.58 26.26 14.81
N PHE A 217 -35.77 27.21 14.33
CA PHE A 217 -36.23 28.39 13.59
C PHE A 217 -35.78 28.44 12.13
N GLY A 218 -35.19 27.36 11.60
CA GLY A 218 -34.77 27.33 10.21
C GLY A 218 -35.94 27.05 9.27
N GLU A 219 -36.11 27.94 8.30
CA GLU A 219 -37.27 28.02 7.42
C GLU A 219 -36.82 28.15 5.96
N ILE A 220 -37.63 27.69 5.00
CA ILE A 220 -37.33 27.83 3.58
C ILE A 220 -37.67 29.24 3.09
N TYR A 221 -36.71 29.86 2.43
CA TYR A 221 -36.85 31.15 1.76
C TYR A 221 -36.56 31.02 0.26
N ILE A 222 -37.13 31.93 -0.53
CA ILE A 222 -36.84 32.10 -1.96
C ILE A 222 -36.53 33.56 -2.28
N MET A 223 -35.60 33.80 -3.19
CA MET A 223 -35.20 35.13 -3.66
C MET A 223 -34.85 35.13 -5.15
N ASN A 224 -34.72 36.32 -5.74
CA ASN A 224 -34.13 36.49 -7.06
C ASN A 224 -32.61 36.20 -7.01
N ALA A 225 -32.02 35.85 -8.15
CA ALA A 225 -30.60 35.51 -8.26
C ALA A 225 -29.62 36.66 -7.98
N ASP A 226 -30.11 37.87 -7.74
CA ASP A 226 -29.36 39.07 -7.32
C ASP A 226 -29.54 39.43 -5.84
N GLY A 227 -30.25 38.58 -5.06
CA GLY A 227 -30.55 38.81 -3.65
C GLY A 227 -31.85 39.59 -3.39
N SER A 228 -32.58 40.04 -4.42
CA SER A 228 -33.85 40.78 -4.23
C SER A 228 -35.08 39.88 -3.97
N ASP A 229 -36.19 40.47 -3.53
CA ASP A 229 -37.50 39.83 -3.31
C ASP A 229 -37.50 38.61 -2.34
N GLN A 230 -36.63 38.64 -1.32
CA GLN A 230 -36.49 37.55 -0.34
C GLN A 230 -37.78 37.28 0.43
N THR A 231 -38.33 36.07 0.29
CA THR A 231 -39.68 35.69 0.74
C THR A 231 -39.67 34.34 1.46
N ARG A 232 -40.24 34.27 2.67
CA ARG A 232 -40.43 33.03 3.46
C ARG A 232 -41.54 32.15 2.83
N LEU A 233 -41.33 30.83 2.80
CA LEU A 233 -42.24 29.85 2.20
C LEU A 233 -42.84 28.84 3.20
N THR A 234 -42.20 28.62 4.34
CA THR A 234 -42.63 27.71 5.41
C THR A 234 -42.82 28.47 6.74
N ASP A 235 -43.71 27.97 7.61
CA ASP A 235 -43.96 28.52 8.96
C ASP A 235 -44.23 27.43 10.02
N ALA A 236 -43.75 26.20 9.76
CA ALA A 236 -44.10 25.00 10.52
C ALA A 236 -43.09 24.72 11.65
N PRO A 237 -43.54 24.50 12.91
CA PRO A 237 -42.63 24.17 14.02
C PRO A 237 -41.73 22.96 13.73
N GLY A 238 -40.44 23.18 13.59
CA GLY A 238 -39.47 22.17 13.16
C GLY A 238 -38.17 22.82 12.64
N TYR A 239 -37.31 22.05 11.99
CA TYR A 239 -36.24 22.59 11.13
C TYR A 239 -36.55 22.25 9.69
N ASP A 240 -36.75 23.26 8.85
CA ASP A 240 -36.86 23.13 7.40
C ASP A 240 -35.52 23.55 6.73
N GLY A 241 -34.93 22.63 5.96
CA GLY A 241 -33.62 22.86 5.33
C GLY A 241 -33.35 22.06 4.06
N GLY A 242 -32.20 22.32 3.42
CA GLY A 242 -31.75 21.70 2.17
C GLY A 242 -32.75 21.80 1.01
N PRO A 243 -33.26 23.00 0.68
CA PRO A 243 -34.20 23.15 -0.43
C PRO A 243 -33.52 23.04 -1.79
N PHE A 244 -34.08 22.21 -2.66
CA PHE A 244 -33.73 22.11 -4.08
C PHE A 244 -34.95 22.33 -4.96
N PHE A 245 -34.79 23.00 -6.10
CA PHE A 245 -35.83 23.05 -7.12
C PHE A 245 -35.99 21.68 -7.82
N THR A 246 -37.22 21.34 -8.21
CA THR A 246 -37.44 20.21 -9.13
C THR A 246 -36.82 20.50 -10.51
N PRO A 247 -36.49 19.48 -11.32
CA PRO A 247 -35.93 19.67 -12.67
C PRO A 247 -36.82 20.49 -13.62
N ASP A 248 -38.14 20.56 -13.38
CA ASP A 248 -39.07 21.40 -14.14
C ASP A 248 -39.19 22.85 -13.61
N GLY A 249 -38.51 23.18 -12.51
CA GLY A 249 -38.48 24.50 -11.88
C GLY A 249 -39.80 24.95 -11.22
N ARG A 250 -40.79 24.05 -11.07
CA ARG A 250 -42.15 24.39 -10.57
C ARG A 250 -42.37 24.09 -9.10
N HIS A 251 -41.57 23.20 -8.52
CA HIS A 251 -41.66 22.78 -7.13
C HIS A 251 -40.30 22.91 -6.43
N ILE A 252 -40.35 22.88 -5.11
CA ILE A 252 -39.20 22.78 -4.20
C ILE A 252 -39.32 21.42 -3.50
N VAL A 253 -38.21 20.78 -3.22
CA VAL A 253 -38.07 19.64 -2.30
C VAL A 253 -37.15 20.05 -1.16
N TRP A 254 -37.45 19.65 0.07
CA TRP A 254 -36.62 19.96 1.25
C TRP A 254 -36.83 18.89 2.34
N ARG A 255 -36.08 18.99 3.45
CA ARG A 255 -36.29 18.15 4.64
C ARG A 255 -36.94 18.95 5.77
N HIS A 256 -37.93 18.34 6.44
CA HIS A 256 -38.59 18.87 7.63
C HIS A 256 -38.29 17.96 8.82
N PHE A 257 -37.73 18.51 9.91
CA PHE A 257 -37.55 17.81 11.19
C PHE A 257 -38.72 18.03 12.12
N THR A 258 -39.04 17.02 12.93
CA THR A 258 -40.01 17.17 14.04
C THR A 258 -39.58 18.25 15.05
N PRO A 259 -40.52 18.89 15.77
CA PRO A 259 -40.23 19.90 16.81
C PRO A 259 -39.23 19.50 17.91
N ASP A 260 -38.92 18.21 18.06
CA ASP A 260 -37.96 17.68 19.02
C ASP A 260 -36.65 17.17 18.39
N GLY A 261 -36.50 17.28 17.07
CA GLY A 261 -35.32 16.89 16.30
C GLY A 261 -35.03 15.38 16.34
N SER A 262 -36.07 14.54 16.34
CA SER A 262 -35.93 13.07 16.43
C SER A 262 -36.17 12.34 15.10
N GLU A 263 -37.18 12.75 14.33
CA GLU A 263 -37.48 12.25 12.98
C GLU A 263 -37.32 13.39 11.96
N ALA A 264 -37.08 13.03 10.70
CA ALA A 264 -37.10 13.98 9.59
C ALA A 264 -37.70 13.34 8.34
N ASP A 265 -38.46 14.11 7.56
CA ASP A 265 -39.08 13.64 6.33
C ASP A 265 -38.88 14.61 5.17
N ILE A 266 -38.97 14.07 3.96
CA ILE A 266 -38.88 14.84 2.73
C ILE A 266 -40.25 15.44 2.44
N TYR A 267 -40.28 16.74 2.14
CA TYR A 267 -41.48 17.45 1.70
C TYR A 267 -41.26 18.08 0.33
N THR A 268 -42.37 18.36 -0.37
CA THR A 268 -42.37 19.13 -1.60
C THR A 268 -43.56 20.09 -1.66
N MET A 269 -43.36 21.24 -2.29
CA MET A 269 -44.33 22.34 -2.43
C MET A 269 -44.11 23.03 -3.76
N ARG A 270 -45.05 23.87 -4.20
CA ARG A 270 -44.82 24.76 -5.33
C ARG A 270 -43.88 25.90 -4.96
N VAL A 271 -43.26 26.50 -5.97
CA VAL A 271 -42.41 27.70 -5.86
C VAL A 271 -43.14 29.00 -5.44
N ASP A 272 -44.35 28.88 -4.89
CA ASP A 272 -45.17 29.92 -4.27
C ASP A 272 -45.58 29.56 -2.82
N GLY A 273 -44.97 28.52 -2.23
CA GLY A 273 -45.28 27.98 -0.90
C GLY A 273 -46.54 27.09 -0.85
N SER A 274 -47.36 27.07 -1.91
CA SER A 274 -48.63 26.32 -1.88
C SER A 274 -48.46 24.82 -2.18
N ASN A 275 -49.48 24.04 -1.84
CA ASN A 275 -49.55 22.59 -2.12
C ASN A 275 -48.38 21.80 -1.47
N VAL A 276 -48.05 22.12 -0.22
CA VAL A 276 -47.13 21.37 0.65
C VAL A 276 -47.57 19.91 0.77
N ARG A 277 -46.62 18.99 0.62
CA ARG A 277 -46.84 17.54 0.64
C ARG A 277 -45.61 16.78 1.15
N ARG A 278 -45.82 15.93 2.14
CA ARG A 278 -44.84 14.95 2.64
C ARG A 278 -44.67 13.79 1.64
N LEU A 279 -43.43 13.34 1.42
CA LEU A 279 -43.07 12.26 0.49
C LEU A 279 -42.62 10.97 1.20
N THR A 280 -42.08 11.06 2.42
CA THR A 280 -41.64 9.91 3.23
C THR A 280 -42.47 9.77 4.52
N ASP A 281 -42.47 8.59 5.14
CA ASP A 281 -42.91 8.41 6.54
C ASP A 281 -42.01 7.40 7.27
N PHE A 282 -40.70 7.64 7.19
CA PHE A 282 -39.73 6.55 7.38
C PHE A 282 -39.39 6.27 8.86
N LYS A 283 -40.02 6.98 9.82
CA LYS A 283 -39.81 6.86 11.28
C LYS A 283 -38.34 6.85 11.71
N SER A 284 -37.59 7.73 11.06
CA SER A 284 -36.15 7.91 11.12
C SER A 284 -35.82 9.27 10.51
N MET A 285 -34.55 9.63 10.35
CA MET A 285 -34.16 10.87 9.69
C MET A 285 -34.05 10.62 8.18
N SER A 286 -34.90 11.26 7.38
CA SER A 286 -34.79 11.35 5.92
C SER A 286 -34.11 12.69 5.58
N TRP A 287 -32.89 12.63 5.06
CA TRP A 287 -31.96 13.77 5.00
C TRP A 287 -31.37 13.95 3.59
N ALA A 288 -30.94 15.17 3.26
CA ALA A 288 -30.33 15.54 1.98
C ALA A 288 -31.07 15.01 0.71
N PRO A 289 -32.32 15.45 0.46
CA PRO A 289 -33.09 15.02 -0.71
C PRO A 289 -32.59 15.67 -2.01
N TYR A 290 -32.41 14.88 -3.06
CA TYR A 290 -32.07 15.37 -4.40
C TYR A 290 -32.91 14.67 -5.49
N PHE A 291 -33.32 15.42 -6.51
CA PHE A 291 -34.14 14.88 -7.60
C PHE A 291 -33.29 14.24 -8.71
N HIS A 292 -33.72 13.10 -9.23
CA HIS A 292 -33.21 12.60 -10.50
C HIS A 292 -33.66 13.53 -11.65
N PRO A 293 -32.82 13.86 -12.65
CA PRO A 293 -33.17 14.80 -13.75
C PRO A 293 -34.47 14.50 -14.50
N SER A 294 -34.89 13.22 -14.56
CA SER A 294 -36.18 12.82 -15.16
C SER A 294 -37.43 13.18 -14.34
N GLY A 295 -37.28 13.68 -13.11
CA GLY A 295 -38.40 14.04 -12.21
C GLY A 295 -39.20 12.85 -11.65
N ALA A 296 -38.75 11.61 -11.89
CA ALA A 296 -39.48 10.40 -11.53
C ALA A 296 -39.39 10.04 -10.03
N TYR A 297 -38.27 10.34 -9.39
CA TYR A 297 -37.98 9.99 -7.99
C TYR A 297 -36.95 10.93 -7.36
N VAL A 298 -36.88 10.86 -6.03
CA VAL A 298 -35.94 11.57 -5.16
C VAL A 298 -35.01 10.54 -4.53
N ILE A 299 -33.70 10.81 -4.52
CA ILE A 299 -32.71 10.09 -3.71
C ILE A 299 -32.43 10.87 -2.43
N PHE A 300 -32.18 10.19 -1.32
CA PHE A 300 -31.92 10.79 -0.02
C PHE A 300 -31.10 9.85 0.87
N ALA A 301 -30.58 10.37 1.97
CA ALA A 301 -29.88 9.59 2.99
C ALA A 301 -30.79 9.30 4.19
N SER A 302 -30.70 8.13 4.82
CA SER A 302 -31.46 7.84 6.03
C SER A 302 -30.77 6.91 7.03
N ASN A 303 -30.96 7.21 8.32
CA ASN A 303 -30.44 6.42 9.45
C ASN A 303 -31.36 5.27 9.88
N LYS A 304 -32.08 4.69 8.92
CA LYS A 304 -33.16 3.71 9.12
C LYS A 304 -32.70 2.42 9.82
N LEU A 305 -31.44 2.01 9.62
CA LEU A 305 -30.87 0.79 10.20
C LEU A 305 -30.10 1.02 11.51
N GLY A 306 -29.79 2.27 11.85
CA GLY A 306 -29.11 2.61 13.10
C GLY A 306 -28.68 4.07 13.13
N PHE A 307 -28.63 4.66 14.33
CA PHE A 307 -28.32 6.08 14.51
C PHE A 307 -26.96 6.51 13.93
N SER A 308 -26.03 5.57 13.77
CA SER A 308 -24.70 5.74 13.17
C SER A 308 -24.50 5.04 11.82
N ASN A 309 -25.55 4.47 11.21
CA ASN A 309 -25.51 3.97 9.84
C ASN A 309 -26.50 4.77 8.97
N PHE A 310 -25.99 5.72 8.17
CA PHE A 310 -26.73 6.45 7.15
C PHE A 310 -26.50 5.82 5.78
N GLU A 311 -27.57 5.49 5.07
CA GLU A 311 -27.52 4.86 3.74
C GLU A 311 -28.43 5.59 2.76
N LEU A 312 -28.20 5.38 1.45
CA LEU A 312 -29.01 6.02 0.41
C LEU A 312 -30.32 5.25 0.14
N TYR A 313 -31.41 5.98 -0.07
CA TYR A 313 -32.74 5.47 -0.39
C TYR A 313 -33.39 6.26 -1.54
N LEU A 314 -34.28 5.62 -2.31
CA LEU A 314 -35.13 6.25 -3.32
C LEU A 314 -36.58 6.30 -2.88
N VAL A 315 -37.29 7.40 -3.19
CA VAL A 315 -38.76 7.47 -3.11
C VAL A 315 -39.34 8.05 -4.39
N ASP A 316 -40.47 7.51 -4.87
CA ASP A 316 -41.13 8.03 -6.08
C ASP A 316 -41.54 9.50 -5.87
N SER A 317 -41.55 10.32 -6.93
CA SER A 317 -41.84 11.77 -6.84
C SER A 317 -43.26 12.11 -6.37
N ARG A 318 -44.05 11.10 -6.02
CA ARG A 318 -45.38 11.21 -5.42
C ARG A 318 -45.50 10.51 -4.07
N GLY A 319 -44.46 10.01 -3.42
CA GLY A 319 -44.54 9.41 -2.07
C GLY A 319 -45.69 8.41 -1.91
N ARG A 320 -45.80 7.46 -2.84
CA ARG A 320 -46.90 6.45 -2.90
C ARG A 320 -46.51 5.08 -2.34
N HIS A 321 -45.21 4.84 -2.20
CA HIS A 321 -44.61 3.56 -1.88
C HIS A 321 -43.51 3.77 -0.83
N GLU A 322 -43.21 2.74 -0.03
CA GLU A 322 -42.09 2.77 0.91
C GLU A 322 -40.75 2.99 0.16
N PRO A 323 -39.84 3.81 0.70
CA PRO A 323 -38.52 4.02 0.10
C PRO A 323 -37.69 2.75 -0.10
N VAL A 324 -36.99 2.69 -1.23
CA VAL A 324 -36.11 1.56 -1.63
C VAL A 324 -34.67 1.86 -1.24
N ARG A 325 -34.01 0.92 -0.53
CA ARG A 325 -32.58 1.00 -0.16
C ARG A 325 -31.68 0.91 -1.40
N VAL A 326 -30.65 1.75 -1.48
CA VAL A 326 -29.70 1.85 -2.61
C VAL A 326 -28.31 1.36 -2.23
N THR A 327 -27.74 1.90 -1.15
CA THR A 327 -26.44 1.47 -0.62
C THR A 327 -26.60 0.56 0.58
N THR A 328 -25.60 -0.29 0.81
CA THR A 328 -25.61 -1.29 1.89
C THR A 328 -24.28 -1.37 2.63
N THR A 329 -23.50 -0.28 2.60
CA THR A 329 -22.21 -0.18 3.29
C THR A 329 -22.41 0.52 4.64
N ASP A 330 -22.14 -0.19 5.74
CA ASP A 330 -22.29 0.36 7.09
C ASP A 330 -21.45 1.62 7.30
N GLY A 331 -22.09 2.71 7.75
CA GLY A 331 -21.42 3.92 8.22
C GLY A 331 -22.13 5.18 7.78
N PHE A 332 -21.61 5.83 6.75
CA PHE A 332 -22.21 7.04 6.20
C PHE A 332 -22.05 7.04 4.69
N ASP A 333 -23.17 6.85 3.98
CA ASP A 333 -23.42 7.40 2.65
C ASP A 333 -24.46 8.52 2.77
N GLY A 334 -24.14 9.69 2.23
CA GLY A 334 -25.05 10.83 2.27
C GLY A 334 -24.75 11.90 1.23
N LEU A 335 -25.53 12.98 1.26
CA LEU A 335 -25.39 14.11 0.34
C LEU A 335 -25.41 13.69 -1.16
N PRO A 336 -26.40 12.87 -1.61
CA PRO A 336 -26.43 12.32 -2.96
C PRO A 336 -26.80 13.36 -4.02
N VAL A 337 -26.08 13.39 -5.14
CA VAL A 337 -26.30 14.31 -6.27
C VAL A 337 -26.15 13.57 -7.60
N PHE A 338 -27.17 13.62 -8.45
CA PHE A 338 -27.11 13.05 -9.81
C PHE A 338 -26.40 13.99 -10.79
N SER A 339 -25.70 13.41 -11.77
CA SER A 339 -25.19 14.16 -12.93
C SER A 339 -26.36 14.71 -13.79
N PRO A 340 -26.16 15.78 -14.59
CA PRO A 340 -27.26 16.44 -15.31
C PRO A 340 -27.98 15.56 -16.34
N ASP A 341 -27.30 14.55 -16.86
CA ASP A 341 -27.80 13.52 -17.77
C ASP A 341 -28.45 12.32 -17.06
N GLY A 342 -28.32 12.22 -15.74
CA GLY A 342 -28.82 11.10 -14.92
C GLY A 342 -28.03 9.79 -15.06
N SER A 343 -26.84 9.82 -15.68
CA SER A 343 -26.02 8.62 -15.90
C SER A 343 -25.13 8.25 -14.72
N ARG A 344 -24.83 9.18 -13.81
CA ARG A 344 -23.92 9.00 -12.68
C ARG A 344 -24.50 9.54 -11.39
N LEU A 345 -24.10 8.95 -10.27
CA LEU A 345 -24.35 9.46 -8.92
C LEU A 345 -23.02 9.87 -8.28
N CYS A 346 -22.98 11.07 -7.71
CA CYS A 346 -21.94 11.51 -6.77
C CYS A 346 -22.55 11.56 -5.36
N TRP A 347 -21.78 11.19 -4.34
CA TRP A 347 -22.22 11.28 -2.94
C TRP A 347 -21.00 11.38 -1.99
N THR A 348 -21.22 11.81 -0.76
CA THR A 348 -20.23 11.74 0.30
C THR A 348 -20.32 10.38 0.97
N SER A 349 -19.19 9.66 1.10
CA SER A 349 -19.14 8.40 1.84
C SER A 349 -17.91 8.33 2.74
N ASN A 350 -17.99 7.57 3.83
CA ASN A 350 -16.84 7.25 4.68
C ASN A 350 -16.31 5.81 4.51
N ARG A 351 -16.74 5.11 3.46
CA ARG A 351 -16.41 3.71 3.13
C ARG A 351 -14.93 3.39 2.79
N ASN A 352 -13.98 4.28 3.06
CA ASN A 352 -12.56 4.00 2.93
C ASN A 352 -11.99 3.38 4.21
N SER A 353 -10.77 2.82 4.12
CA SER A 353 -10.05 2.19 5.24
C SER A 353 -9.74 3.14 6.41
N GLN A 354 -9.87 4.45 6.24
CA GLN A 354 -9.68 5.44 7.29
C GLN A 354 -11.00 5.81 8.02
N GLY A 355 -12.16 5.41 7.49
CA GLY A 355 -13.47 5.81 8.03
C GLY A 355 -13.80 7.30 7.84
N VAL A 356 -13.13 7.97 6.88
CA VAL A 356 -13.16 9.43 6.68
C VAL A 356 -14.12 9.80 5.54
N SER A 357 -15.01 10.77 5.78
CA SER A 357 -15.91 11.30 4.74
C SER A 357 -15.15 11.90 3.56
N GLN A 358 -15.34 11.34 2.36
CA GLN A 358 -14.78 11.79 1.09
C GLN A 358 -15.85 11.71 -0.01
N LEU A 359 -15.63 12.35 -1.16
CA LEU A 359 -16.52 12.22 -2.32
C LEU A 359 -16.30 10.90 -3.06
N TYR A 360 -17.39 10.29 -3.50
CA TYR A 360 -17.43 9.11 -4.36
C TYR A 360 -18.28 9.37 -5.61
N ILE A 361 -18.01 8.63 -6.67
CA ILE A 361 -18.83 8.61 -7.88
C ILE A 361 -19.04 7.17 -8.36
N ALA A 362 -20.18 6.92 -9.01
CA ALA A 362 -20.50 5.66 -9.69
C ALA A 362 -21.37 5.92 -10.92
N GLU A 363 -21.36 4.95 -11.85
CA GLU A 363 -22.33 4.87 -12.94
C GLU A 363 -23.68 4.38 -12.37
N TRP A 364 -24.77 5.04 -12.74
CA TRP A 364 -26.11 4.89 -12.16
C TRP A 364 -27.07 4.12 -13.08
N ASN A 365 -27.66 3.05 -12.56
CA ASN A 365 -28.65 2.26 -13.28
C ASN A 365 -30.05 2.88 -13.20
N HIS A 366 -30.29 3.93 -13.99
CA HIS A 366 -31.57 4.64 -14.01
C HIS A 366 -32.78 3.71 -14.23
N GLN A 367 -32.63 2.66 -15.05
CA GLN A 367 -33.71 1.74 -15.38
C GLN A 367 -34.08 0.84 -14.19
N ALA A 368 -33.11 0.22 -13.51
CA ALA A 368 -33.40 -0.57 -12.30
C ALA A 368 -33.96 0.30 -11.15
N ALA A 369 -33.54 1.57 -11.08
CA ALA A 369 -34.11 2.54 -10.14
C ALA A 369 -35.58 2.87 -10.46
N LEU A 370 -35.94 3.06 -11.75
CA LEU A 370 -37.35 3.21 -12.17
C LEU A 370 -38.16 1.95 -11.84
N GLU A 371 -37.65 0.77 -12.16
CA GLU A 371 -38.31 -0.50 -11.89
C GLU A 371 -38.56 -0.67 -10.38
N ALA A 372 -37.56 -0.44 -9.54
CA ALA A 372 -37.70 -0.61 -8.09
C ALA A 372 -38.72 0.37 -7.45
N VAL A 373 -38.81 1.63 -7.89
CA VAL A 373 -39.76 2.61 -7.32
C VAL A 373 -41.15 2.59 -7.97
N LEU A 374 -41.35 1.86 -9.07
CA LEU A 374 -42.62 1.76 -9.80
C LEU A 374 -43.26 0.36 -9.73
N GLU A 375 -42.47 -0.71 -9.59
CA GLU A 375 -42.94 -2.10 -9.45
C GLU A 375 -43.19 -2.54 -8.00
N ALA A 376 -43.44 -1.59 -7.10
CA ALA A 376 -44.02 -1.83 -5.77
C ALA A 376 -45.50 -2.30 -5.83
N VAL A 377 -45.86 -3.10 -6.85
CA VAL A 377 -47.15 -3.71 -7.15
C VAL A 377 -46.93 -5.13 -7.70
N ALA A 378 -46.61 -6.07 -6.80
CA ALA A 378 -46.74 -7.53 -6.95
C ALA A 378 -46.29 -8.16 -8.29
N ALA A 379 -44.98 -8.39 -8.45
CA ALA A 379 -44.41 -9.13 -9.57
C ALA A 379 -44.67 -10.65 -9.51
N PRO A 380 -45.26 -11.27 -10.56
CA PRO A 380 -45.14 -12.70 -10.82
C PRO A 380 -43.82 -12.99 -11.56
N ARG A 381 -43.00 -13.92 -11.03
CA ARG A 381 -41.70 -14.28 -11.64
C ARG A 381 -41.85 -14.78 -13.08
N ILE A 382 -41.09 -14.22 -14.01
CA ILE A 382 -40.90 -14.74 -15.38
C ILE A 382 -39.41 -14.99 -15.65
N ASN A 383 -39.06 -16.24 -15.91
CA ASN A 383 -37.74 -16.61 -16.43
C ASN A 383 -37.73 -16.48 -17.97
N THR A 384 -36.95 -15.56 -18.54
CA THR A 384 -36.55 -15.64 -19.97
C THR A 384 -35.16 -15.05 -20.24
N SER A 385 -34.21 -15.95 -20.52
CA SER A 385 -33.15 -15.84 -21.55
C SER A 385 -32.53 -14.47 -21.89
N ASN A 386 -31.26 -14.33 -21.50
CA ASN A 386 -30.19 -13.54 -22.12
C ASN A 386 -30.44 -12.99 -23.55
N PRO A 387 -30.56 -11.66 -23.74
CA PRO A 387 -30.30 -10.98 -25.00
C PRO A 387 -28.79 -10.67 -25.14
N GLN A 388 -28.21 -10.86 -26.32
CA GLN A 388 -26.78 -10.58 -26.55
C GLN A 388 -26.45 -9.08 -26.44
N GLY A 389 -25.30 -8.75 -25.85
CA GLY A 389 -24.94 -7.40 -25.45
C GLY A 389 -24.82 -6.40 -26.61
N ARG A 390 -25.39 -5.22 -26.42
CA ARG A 390 -25.07 -4.03 -27.23
C ARG A 390 -23.85 -3.34 -26.63
N LYS A 391 -22.75 -3.32 -27.37
CA LYS A 391 -21.61 -2.45 -27.02
C LYS A 391 -22.08 -0.99 -27.07
N GLY A 392 -21.81 -0.24 -26.00
CA GLY A 392 -21.79 1.22 -26.07
C GLY A 392 -20.73 1.70 -27.07
N PRO A 393 -20.76 2.97 -27.51
CA PRO A 393 -19.71 3.50 -28.36
C PRO A 393 -18.37 3.42 -27.62
N ALA A 394 -17.44 2.61 -28.13
CA ALA A 394 -16.08 2.65 -27.65
C ALA A 394 -15.53 4.07 -27.88
N LEU A 395 -14.86 4.66 -26.88
CA LEU A 395 -14.12 5.90 -27.11
C LEU A 395 -13.17 5.68 -28.28
N ALA A 396 -13.19 6.61 -29.23
CA ALA A 396 -12.44 6.46 -30.46
C ALA A 396 -10.93 6.46 -30.14
N ILE A 397 -10.31 5.29 -30.28
CA ILE A 397 -8.85 5.16 -30.24
C ILE A 397 -8.33 6.03 -31.39
N HIS A 398 -7.65 7.13 -31.06
CA HIS A 398 -6.97 7.96 -32.06
C HIS A 398 -5.84 7.13 -32.70
N PRO A 399 -5.92 6.78 -33.99
CA PRO A 399 -4.87 6.01 -34.65
C PRO A 399 -3.76 6.99 -35.06
N GLY A 400 -2.89 7.32 -34.09
CA GLY A 400 -1.92 8.41 -34.21
C GLY A 400 -0.57 8.15 -33.55
N LEU A 401 -0.18 6.88 -33.40
CA LEU A 401 1.11 6.47 -32.85
C LEU A 401 1.85 5.57 -33.84
N THR A 402 2.84 6.14 -34.54
CA THR A 402 3.84 5.39 -35.32
C THR A 402 5.04 5.09 -34.44
N GLY A 403 4.92 4.08 -33.59
CA GLY A 403 5.96 3.60 -32.69
C GLY A 403 5.65 2.18 -32.22
N ILE A 404 6.60 1.55 -31.54
CA ILE A 404 6.35 0.30 -30.83
C ILE A 404 5.46 0.59 -29.62
N GLY A 405 4.45 -0.25 -29.38
CA GLY A 405 3.55 -0.13 -28.23
C GLY A 405 3.89 -1.11 -27.12
N ILE A 406 3.52 -0.76 -25.87
CA ILE A 406 3.71 -1.53 -24.62
C ILE A 406 3.66 -3.05 -24.84
N ARG A 407 2.58 -3.56 -25.46
CA ARG A 407 2.39 -5.00 -25.68
C ARG A 407 3.57 -5.67 -26.42
N HIS A 408 4.12 -5.01 -27.44
CA HIS A 408 5.20 -5.59 -28.23
C HIS A 408 6.56 -5.52 -27.51
N HIS A 409 6.76 -4.54 -26.60
CA HIS A 409 7.92 -4.58 -25.70
C HIS A 409 7.82 -5.79 -24.76
N ILE A 410 6.65 -6.06 -24.18
CA ILE A 410 6.42 -7.24 -23.32
C ILE A 410 6.59 -8.54 -24.12
N GLU A 411 6.00 -8.65 -25.30
CA GLU A 411 6.12 -9.84 -26.17
C GLU A 411 7.57 -10.13 -26.64
N ILE A 412 8.47 -9.14 -26.62
CA ILE A 412 9.91 -9.35 -26.83
C ILE A 412 10.61 -9.71 -25.51
N LEU A 413 10.36 -8.94 -24.44
CA LEU A 413 11.07 -9.08 -23.17
C LEU A 413 10.76 -10.41 -22.49
N ALA A 414 9.48 -10.75 -22.38
CA ALA A 414 8.96 -11.99 -21.82
C ALA A 414 8.83 -13.09 -22.90
N SER A 415 9.89 -13.29 -23.68
CA SER A 415 9.99 -14.36 -24.68
C SER A 415 11.09 -15.37 -24.34
N ASP A 416 10.86 -16.63 -24.71
CA ASP A 416 11.82 -17.73 -24.57
C ASP A 416 13.18 -17.43 -25.23
N GLU A 417 13.23 -16.57 -26.25
CA GLU A 417 14.47 -16.13 -26.91
C GLU A 417 15.40 -15.34 -25.97
N LEU A 418 14.87 -14.80 -24.87
CA LEU A 418 15.61 -14.11 -23.82
C LEU A 418 15.80 -14.96 -22.55
N GLU A 419 15.58 -16.28 -22.59
CA GLU A 419 16.00 -17.26 -21.58
C GLU A 419 15.67 -16.87 -20.11
N GLY A 420 14.56 -16.16 -19.91
CA GLY A 420 14.12 -15.67 -18.59
C GLY A 420 15.03 -14.61 -17.94
N ARG A 421 15.86 -13.91 -18.73
CA ARG A 421 16.60 -12.68 -18.37
C ARG A 421 17.36 -12.71 -17.03
N MET A 422 17.88 -13.86 -16.61
CA MET A 422 18.73 -14.00 -15.43
C MET A 422 19.88 -12.99 -15.43
N THR A 423 20.18 -12.34 -14.30
CA THR A 423 21.28 -11.38 -14.19
C THR A 423 22.59 -11.98 -14.72
N GLY A 424 23.27 -11.26 -15.62
CA GLY A 424 24.48 -11.72 -16.28
C GLY A 424 24.29 -12.96 -17.16
N SER A 425 23.10 -13.16 -17.73
CA SER A 425 22.80 -14.14 -18.78
C SER A 425 22.87 -13.53 -20.18
N LYS A 426 22.76 -14.37 -21.22
CA LYS A 426 22.63 -13.87 -22.59
C LYS A 426 21.28 -13.16 -22.81
N GLY A 427 20.23 -13.64 -22.15
CA GLY A 427 18.92 -13.00 -22.11
C GLY A 427 18.94 -11.57 -21.61
N ALA A 428 19.59 -11.33 -20.46
CA ALA A 428 19.76 -9.99 -19.89
C ALA A 428 20.56 -9.07 -20.82
N GLU A 429 21.68 -9.54 -21.39
CA GLU A 429 22.49 -8.78 -22.35
C GLU A 429 21.70 -8.36 -23.61
N LEU A 430 20.77 -9.22 -24.06
CA LEU A 430 19.90 -8.94 -25.20
C LEU A 430 18.74 -7.99 -24.84
N ALA A 431 18.13 -8.15 -23.66
CA ALA A 431 17.12 -7.24 -23.12
C ALA A 431 17.67 -5.81 -22.97
N ALA A 432 18.85 -5.67 -22.36
CA ALA A 432 19.55 -4.40 -22.19
C ALA A 432 19.80 -3.69 -23.54
N LYS A 433 20.19 -4.45 -24.56
CA LYS A 433 20.41 -3.94 -25.92
C LYS A 433 19.12 -3.55 -26.64
N HIS A 434 18.02 -4.27 -26.42
CA HIS A 434 16.70 -3.88 -26.91
C HIS A 434 16.23 -2.56 -26.29
N ILE A 435 16.38 -2.41 -24.98
CA ILE A 435 16.06 -1.18 -24.22
C ILE A 435 16.90 0.00 -24.74
N ALA A 436 18.23 -0.14 -24.78
CA ALA A 436 19.12 0.91 -25.25
C ALA A 436 18.83 1.32 -26.71
N ALA A 437 18.40 0.39 -27.56
CA ALA A 437 17.95 0.69 -28.92
C ALA A 437 16.65 1.52 -28.95
N GLN A 438 15.73 1.35 -28.00
CA GLN A 438 14.55 2.21 -27.88
C GLN A 438 14.93 3.63 -27.46
N PHE A 439 15.76 3.78 -26.42
CA PHE A 439 16.25 5.09 -25.97
C PHE A 439 17.02 5.82 -27.07
N ALA A 440 17.84 5.10 -27.84
CA ALA A 440 18.52 5.63 -29.03
C ALA A 440 17.56 6.04 -30.16
N HIS A 441 16.48 5.28 -30.40
CA HIS A 441 15.47 5.65 -31.40
C HIS A 441 14.73 6.95 -31.03
N LEU A 442 14.54 7.20 -29.73
CA LEU A 442 13.97 8.44 -29.20
C LEU A 442 14.94 9.63 -29.20
N ASN A 443 16.23 9.40 -29.44
CA ASN A 443 17.33 10.38 -29.34
C ASN A 443 17.51 10.93 -27.91
N LEU A 444 17.28 10.08 -26.89
CA LEU A 444 17.62 10.41 -25.50
C LEU A 444 19.14 10.45 -25.32
N ASN A 445 19.63 11.22 -24.36
CA ASN A 445 21.06 11.29 -24.08
C ASN A 445 21.51 10.02 -23.31
N PRO A 446 22.52 9.28 -23.79
CA PRO A 446 23.18 8.27 -22.98
C PRO A 446 23.95 8.93 -21.82
N ILE A 447 23.84 8.38 -20.61
CA ILE A 447 24.48 8.94 -19.40
C ILE A 447 25.29 7.93 -18.57
N GLY A 448 25.32 6.66 -18.98
CA GLY A 448 26.13 5.62 -18.33
C GLY A 448 27.62 5.74 -18.64
N ASP A 449 28.34 4.66 -18.38
CA ASP A 449 29.79 4.58 -18.51
C ASP A 449 30.27 4.97 -19.91
N GLU A 450 31.33 5.76 -19.96
CA GLU A 450 31.90 6.36 -21.18
C GLU A 450 30.87 7.11 -22.07
N ALA A 451 29.77 7.61 -21.47
CA ALA A 451 28.61 8.18 -22.16
C ALA A 451 27.90 7.19 -23.11
N THR A 452 27.79 5.93 -22.68
CA THR A 452 26.90 4.92 -23.26
C THR A 452 25.55 4.87 -22.52
N TYR A 453 24.63 4.00 -22.93
CA TYR A 453 23.40 3.76 -22.16
C TYR A 453 23.61 2.82 -20.97
N PHE A 454 24.80 2.27 -20.77
CA PHE A 454 25.05 1.17 -19.84
C PHE A 454 25.86 1.65 -18.64
N GLN A 455 25.49 1.26 -17.42
CA GLN A 455 26.33 1.38 -16.23
C GLN A 455 26.63 -0.05 -15.74
N GLU A 456 27.88 -0.49 -15.85
CA GLU A 456 28.29 -1.87 -15.60
C GLU A 456 28.67 -2.11 -14.14
N PHE A 457 28.06 -3.13 -13.53
CA PHE A 457 28.33 -3.51 -12.15
C PHE A 457 28.77 -4.97 -12.04
N GLU A 458 29.61 -5.27 -11.04
CA GLU A 458 30.10 -6.61 -10.74
C GLU A 458 29.25 -7.27 -9.63
N PHE A 459 28.82 -8.51 -9.83
CA PHE A 459 28.06 -9.28 -8.84
C PHE A 459 28.59 -10.72 -8.70
N THR A 460 28.23 -11.38 -7.60
CA THR A 460 28.57 -12.80 -7.37
C THR A 460 27.49 -13.68 -7.98
N ALA A 461 27.76 -14.24 -9.16
CA ALA A 461 26.86 -15.12 -9.92
C ALA A 461 26.86 -16.58 -9.45
N GLY A 462 27.42 -16.85 -8.27
CA GLY A 462 27.51 -18.18 -7.67
C GLY A 462 28.92 -18.49 -7.18
N ARG A 463 29.21 -19.78 -7.00
CA ARG A 463 30.49 -20.27 -6.46
C ARG A 463 30.94 -21.51 -7.23
N ARG A 464 32.24 -21.79 -7.30
CA ARG A 464 32.83 -22.93 -8.03
C ARG A 464 33.81 -23.70 -7.15
N ILE A 465 33.76 -25.03 -7.19
CA ILE A 465 34.74 -25.91 -6.51
C ILE A 465 36.00 -26.01 -7.38
N ILE A 466 37.16 -25.66 -6.84
CA ILE A 466 38.44 -25.91 -7.52
C ILE A 466 38.84 -27.36 -7.24
N ALA A 467 38.37 -28.30 -8.07
CA ALA A 467 38.51 -29.74 -7.80
C ALA A 467 39.97 -30.19 -7.59
N GLU A 468 40.92 -29.56 -8.27
CA GLU A 468 42.36 -29.86 -8.13
C GLU A 468 42.98 -29.39 -6.80
N GLU A 469 42.34 -28.50 -6.05
CA GLU A 469 42.82 -27.99 -4.75
C GLU A 469 42.13 -28.64 -3.55
N ASN A 470 40.85 -29.04 -3.70
CA ASN A 470 40.08 -29.64 -2.62
C ASN A 470 40.60 -31.04 -2.26
N ARG A 471 40.80 -31.33 -0.97
CA ARG A 471 41.27 -32.63 -0.47
C ARG A 471 40.56 -33.01 0.82
N PHE A 472 40.25 -34.30 0.98
CA PHE A 472 39.70 -34.83 2.22
C PHE A 472 40.40 -36.14 2.58
N HIS A 473 41.02 -36.16 3.76
CA HIS A 473 41.71 -37.34 4.30
C HIS A 473 41.12 -37.71 5.65
N ILE A 474 40.94 -39.01 5.89
CA ILE A 474 40.73 -39.58 7.22
C ILE A 474 41.97 -40.35 7.62
N THR A 475 42.54 -40.00 8.78
CA THR A 475 43.54 -40.83 9.47
C THR A 475 42.84 -41.50 10.65
N ARG A 476 42.80 -42.83 10.68
CA ARG A 476 42.12 -43.60 11.73
C ARG A 476 42.95 -44.75 12.27
N GLN A 477 42.81 -45.02 13.56
CA GLN A 477 43.43 -46.17 14.24
C GLN A 477 42.47 -47.36 14.23
N MET A 478 42.89 -48.48 13.63
CA MET A 478 42.11 -49.72 13.53
C MET A 478 43.00 -50.93 13.83
N HIS A 479 42.59 -51.78 14.79
CA HIS A 479 43.36 -52.97 15.24
C HIS A 479 44.83 -52.70 15.63
N GLY A 480 45.14 -51.48 16.10
CA GLY A 480 46.50 -51.06 16.47
C GLY A 480 47.38 -50.62 15.29
N ALA A 481 46.81 -50.45 14.09
CA ALA A 481 47.48 -49.88 12.93
C ALA A 481 46.79 -48.60 12.46
N GLU A 482 47.59 -47.66 11.95
CA GLU A 482 47.11 -46.42 11.34
C GLU A 482 46.68 -46.67 9.88
N GLN A 483 45.48 -46.24 9.52
CA GLN A 483 45.00 -46.19 8.14
C GLN A 483 44.77 -44.74 7.75
N VAL A 484 45.42 -44.32 6.66
CA VAL A 484 45.09 -43.08 5.94
C VAL A 484 44.19 -43.45 4.77
N MET A 485 43.09 -42.71 4.59
CA MET A 485 42.14 -42.84 3.49
C MET A 485 41.97 -41.47 2.84
N GLU A 486 42.11 -41.40 1.51
CA GLU A 486 41.83 -40.21 0.70
C GLU A 486 40.46 -40.36 0.01
N PHE A 487 39.74 -39.25 -0.11
CA PHE A 487 38.39 -39.19 -0.66
C PHE A 487 38.31 -38.14 -1.77
N SER A 488 37.55 -38.43 -2.82
CA SER A 488 37.44 -37.56 -3.99
C SER A 488 36.32 -36.54 -3.83
N VAL A 489 36.60 -35.28 -4.20
CA VAL A 489 35.59 -34.22 -4.25
C VAL A 489 34.50 -34.55 -5.29
N GLU A 490 33.31 -34.00 -5.11
CA GLU A 490 32.10 -34.20 -5.95
C GLU A 490 31.54 -35.65 -5.98
N ARG A 491 32.28 -36.64 -5.45
CA ARG A 491 31.83 -38.02 -5.25
C ARG A 491 31.64 -38.38 -3.77
N ASP A 492 32.66 -38.10 -2.95
CA ASP A 492 32.71 -38.54 -1.57
C ASP A 492 32.50 -37.38 -0.59
N PHE A 493 32.98 -36.18 -0.94
CA PHE A 493 32.75 -34.95 -0.19
C PHE A 493 32.58 -33.77 -1.15
N GLN A 494 31.97 -32.68 -0.69
CA GLN A 494 31.74 -31.47 -1.47
C GLN A 494 31.69 -30.26 -0.54
N PRO A 495 32.50 -29.21 -0.76
CA PRO A 495 32.33 -27.94 -0.04
C PRO A 495 30.89 -27.44 -0.13
N LEU A 496 30.38 -26.89 0.97
CA LEU A 496 29.14 -26.11 0.91
C LEU A 496 29.45 -24.75 0.28
N SER A 497 28.49 -24.14 -0.42
CA SER A 497 28.69 -22.85 -1.11
C SER A 497 29.24 -21.78 -0.15
N PHE A 498 28.59 -21.59 0.99
CA PHE A 498 28.98 -20.62 2.03
C PHE A 498 30.30 -20.90 2.77
N SER A 499 31.03 -21.96 2.42
CA SER A 499 32.21 -22.43 3.16
C SER A 499 33.39 -21.46 3.13
N ARG A 500 34.11 -21.33 4.26
CA ARG A 500 35.39 -20.60 4.30
C ARG A 500 36.50 -21.44 3.67
N ASN A 501 37.30 -20.83 2.79
CA ASN A 501 38.49 -21.46 2.24
C ASN A 501 39.57 -21.70 3.30
N GLY A 502 40.37 -22.75 3.12
CA GLY A 502 41.54 -23.03 3.95
C GLY A 502 41.79 -24.51 4.24
N ILE A 503 42.75 -24.75 5.13
CA ILE A 503 43.21 -26.08 5.56
C ILE A 503 42.88 -26.26 7.03
N VAL A 504 42.15 -27.34 7.36
CA VAL A 504 41.81 -27.71 8.74
C VAL A 504 42.20 -29.16 9.00
N GLU A 505 42.82 -29.40 10.15
CA GLU A 505 43.13 -30.74 10.67
C GLU A 505 42.74 -30.82 12.14
N GLY A 506 42.10 -31.91 12.56
CA GLY A 506 41.62 -32.08 13.92
C GLY A 506 41.01 -33.45 14.21
N GLU A 507 40.77 -33.71 15.49
CA GLU A 507 39.96 -34.86 15.94
C GLU A 507 38.48 -34.65 15.61
N VAL A 508 37.72 -35.73 15.53
CA VAL A 508 36.33 -35.68 15.04
C VAL A 508 35.32 -35.96 16.14
N VAL A 509 34.23 -35.19 16.15
CA VAL A 509 33.09 -35.32 17.08
C VAL A 509 31.78 -35.36 16.30
N PHE A 510 30.84 -36.20 16.72
CA PHE A 510 29.50 -36.28 16.12
C PHE A 510 28.47 -35.63 17.05
N VAL A 511 27.64 -34.73 16.49
CA VAL A 511 26.68 -33.90 17.22
C VAL A 511 25.22 -34.21 16.83
N GLY A 512 24.90 -35.44 16.44
CA GLY A 512 23.55 -35.78 16.01
C GLY A 512 23.07 -34.91 14.86
N TYR A 513 22.00 -34.13 15.05
CA TYR A 513 21.48 -33.19 14.06
C TYR A 513 22.17 -31.82 14.03
N GLY A 514 23.07 -31.51 14.97
CA GLY A 514 23.81 -30.23 15.02
C GLY A 514 22.93 -28.99 15.25
N LEU A 515 21.74 -29.19 15.83
CA LEU A 515 20.76 -28.15 16.14
C LEU A 515 21.05 -27.56 17.53
N THR A 516 20.88 -26.24 17.64
CA THR A 516 20.75 -25.54 18.91
C THR A 516 19.43 -24.78 18.86
N VAL A 517 18.52 -25.08 19.80
CA VAL A 517 17.16 -24.55 19.86
C VAL A 517 16.92 -24.06 21.28
N PRO A 518 16.74 -22.75 21.51
CA PRO A 518 16.47 -22.21 22.83
C PRO A 518 15.06 -22.61 23.29
N GLY A 519 14.92 -22.89 24.60
CA GLY A 519 13.64 -23.26 25.23
C GLY A 519 13.87 -23.85 26.61
N GLU A 520 12.78 -24.09 27.37
CA GLU A 520 12.86 -24.80 28.65
C GLU A 520 13.04 -26.33 28.45
N LEU A 521 13.16 -27.07 29.56
CA LEU A 521 13.49 -28.50 29.56
C LEU A 521 12.35 -29.34 28.96
N GLY A 522 12.44 -29.65 27.67
CA GLY A 522 11.41 -30.34 26.88
C GLY A 522 10.97 -29.56 25.63
N GLU A 523 11.26 -28.26 25.58
CA GLU A 523 11.04 -27.41 24.40
C GLU A 523 12.36 -27.15 23.65
N GLY A 524 13.44 -26.85 24.39
CA GLY A 524 14.78 -26.66 23.82
C GLY A 524 15.41 -27.97 23.30
N TYR A 525 16.42 -27.83 22.45
CA TYR A 525 17.23 -28.94 21.92
C TYR A 525 18.65 -28.44 21.70
N ASP A 526 19.63 -28.96 22.44
CA ASP A 526 21.05 -28.64 22.23
C ASP A 526 21.86 -29.90 21.91
N ALA A 527 22.30 -29.98 20.67
CA ALA A 527 23.13 -31.05 20.13
C ALA A 527 24.58 -31.05 20.66
N TYR A 528 25.05 -29.92 21.20
CA TYR A 528 26.40 -29.72 21.71
C TYR A 528 26.48 -29.94 23.23
N ALA A 529 25.33 -29.99 23.92
CA ALA A 529 25.23 -30.17 25.36
C ALA A 529 26.09 -31.33 25.88
N GLY A 530 27.03 -31.00 26.77
CA GLY A 530 27.93 -31.96 27.42
C GLY A 530 29.09 -32.48 26.55
N LEU A 531 29.27 -32.00 25.32
CA LEU A 531 30.31 -32.44 24.40
C LEU A 531 31.35 -31.35 24.14
N ASP A 532 32.61 -31.64 24.44
CA ASP A 532 33.73 -30.77 24.07
C ASP A 532 34.00 -30.84 22.56
N VAL A 533 33.53 -29.84 21.81
CA VAL A 533 33.75 -29.68 20.36
C VAL A 533 34.83 -28.66 20.01
N LYS A 534 35.41 -27.97 21.00
CA LYS A 534 36.37 -26.90 20.77
C LYS A 534 37.61 -27.44 20.07
N ASP A 535 38.13 -26.68 19.10
CA ASP A 535 39.33 -26.99 18.34
C ASP A 535 39.23 -28.27 17.47
N LYS A 536 38.04 -28.86 17.33
CA LYS A 536 37.78 -30.14 16.63
C LYS A 536 36.96 -29.97 15.36
N ILE A 537 36.71 -31.08 14.67
CA ILE A 537 35.90 -31.16 13.45
C ILE A 537 34.55 -31.80 13.80
N VAL A 538 33.47 -31.05 13.61
CA VAL A 538 32.10 -31.44 13.94
C VAL A 538 31.46 -32.17 12.77
N VAL A 539 30.73 -33.26 13.03
CA VAL A 539 29.93 -34.01 12.05
C VAL A 539 28.46 -34.01 12.49
N ALA A 540 27.56 -33.61 11.59
CA ALA A 540 26.12 -33.52 11.84
C ALA A 540 25.26 -34.14 10.72
N LEU A 541 24.01 -34.48 11.04
CA LEU A 541 22.97 -34.89 10.10
C LEU A 541 22.29 -33.64 9.49
N ARG A 542 21.97 -33.71 8.18
CA ARG A 542 21.48 -32.58 7.38
C ARG A 542 20.18 -31.95 7.93
N TYR A 543 19.18 -32.76 8.25
CA TYR A 543 17.81 -32.30 8.50
C TYR A 543 17.49 -32.12 10.00
N VAL A 544 16.36 -32.64 10.46
CA VAL A 544 15.87 -32.67 11.84
C VAL A 544 15.41 -34.10 12.16
N PRO A 545 15.18 -34.48 13.43
CA PRO A 545 14.56 -35.76 13.79
C PRO A 545 13.35 -36.10 12.90
N GLU A 546 13.42 -37.25 12.22
CA GLU A 546 12.41 -37.63 11.20
C GLU A 546 11.11 -38.18 11.83
N GLY A 547 11.18 -38.74 13.04
CA GLY A 547 10.12 -39.49 13.72
C GLY A 547 9.42 -38.74 14.87
N VAL A 548 9.46 -37.41 14.86
CA VAL A 548 8.71 -36.55 15.80
C VAL A 548 7.40 -36.05 15.17
N GLU A 549 6.48 -35.58 16.01
CA GLU A 549 5.18 -35.04 15.54
C GLU A 549 5.35 -33.85 14.57
N PRO A 550 4.43 -33.66 13.59
CA PRO A 550 4.59 -32.65 12.54
C PRO A 550 4.81 -31.22 13.04
N GLU A 551 4.14 -30.83 14.13
CA GLU A 551 4.30 -29.51 14.76
C GLU A 551 5.71 -29.33 15.35
N ARG A 552 6.20 -30.35 16.08
CA ARG A 552 7.57 -30.37 16.61
C ARG A 552 8.60 -30.32 15.48
N ARG A 553 8.36 -31.06 14.40
CA ARG A 553 9.19 -31.03 13.18
C ARG A 553 9.21 -29.63 12.55
N GLN A 554 8.07 -28.93 12.50
CA GLN A 554 7.97 -27.57 12.00
C GLN A 554 8.70 -26.54 12.89
N GLN A 555 8.70 -26.72 14.21
CA GLN A 555 9.53 -25.93 15.14
C GLN A 555 11.02 -26.13 14.85
N LEU A 556 11.49 -27.38 14.81
CA LEU A 556 12.91 -27.72 14.61
C LEU A 556 13.41 -27.29 13.21
N ASN A 557 12.56 -27.33 12.19
CA ASN A 557 12.89 -26.90 10.83
C ASN A 557 13.35 -25.43 10.74
N ARG A 558 12.91 -24.55 11.67
CA ARG A 558 13.37 -23.15 11.74
C ARG A 558 14.89 -23.04 11.95
N TYR A 559 15.48 -24.02 12.65
CA TYR A 559 16.89 -24.10 13.00
C TYR A 559 17.67 -25.09 12.12
N ALA A 560 17.03 -25.71 11.12
CA ALA A 560 17.63 -26.74 10.27
C ALA A 560 18.61 -26.21 9.22
N GLY A 561 18.61 -24.89 8.97
CA GLY A 561 19.41 -24.24 7.94
C GLY A 561 20.91 -24.53 8.06
N LEU A 562 21.55 -24.89 6.94
CA LEU A 562 22.96 -25.29 6.94
C LEU A 562 23.91 -24.15 7.36
N ARG A 563 23.61 -22.91 7.00
CA ARG A 563 24.34 -21.72 7.50
C ARG A 563 24.20 -21.59 9.02
N TYR A 564 22.99 -21.75 9.59
CA TYR A 564 22.78 -21.74 11.06
C TYR A 564 23.57 -22.83 11.77
N LYS A 565 23.54 -24.08 11.28
CA LYS A 565 24.31 -25.18 11.90
C LYS A 565 25.82 -24.97 11.84
N ALA A 566 26.33 -24.41 10.74
CA ALA A 566 27.74 -24.05 10.62
C ALA A 566 28.11 -22.89 11.56
N MET A 567 27.25 -21.88 11.71
CA MET A 567 27.39 -20.80 12.69
C MET A 567 27.43 -21.36 14.13
N GLN A 568 26.47 -22.23 14.51
CA GLN A 568 26.49 -22.86 15.84
C GLN A 568 27.78 -23.66 16.09
N ALA A 569 28.28 -24.41 15.09
CA ALA A 569 29.57 -25.09 15.21
C ALA A 569 30.75 -24.10 15.38
N ARG A 570 30.72 -22.94 14.71
CA ARG A 570 31.71 -21.86 14.85
C ARG A 570 31.71 -21.26 16.24
N GLU A 571 30.54 -20.86 16.76
CA GLU A 571 30.40 -20.25 18.09
C GLU A 571 30.83 -21.20 19.22
N GLN A 572 30.57 -22.50 19.07
CA GLN A 572 31.05 -23.55 19.98
C GLN A 572 32.57 -23.87 19.81
N GLY A 573 33.27 -23.17 18.92
CA GLY A 573 34.72 -23.23 18.74
C GLY A 573 35.23 -24.36 17.85
N ALA A 574 34.39 -24.96 16.99
CA ALA A 574 34.83 -25.97 16.04
C ALA A 574 35.64 -25.36 14.88
N LYS A 575 36.59 -26.13 14.33
CA LYS A 575 37.41 -25.72 13.18
C LYS A 575 36.75 -25.97 11.83
N ALA A 576 35.93 -27.01 11.74
CA ALA A 576 35.18 -27.36 10.53
C ALA A 576 33.84 -28.03 10.87
N PHE A 577 32.87 -27.85 9.97
CA PHE A 577 31.52 -28.42 10.03
C PHE A 577 31.29 -29.37 8.84
N LEU A 578 31.08 -30.65 9.11
CA LEU A 578 30.82 -31.68 8.12
C LEU A 578 29.36 -32.14 8.23
N VAL A 579 28.66 -32.26 7.11
CA VAL A 579 27.24 -32.64 7.10
C VAL A 579 26.95 -33.81 6.17
N VAL A 580 26.29 -34.84 6.72
CA VAL A 580 25.82 -36.03 5.98
C VAL A 580 24.29 -36.03 5.90
N ALA A 581 23.72 -36.53 4.79
CA ALA A 581 22.26 -36.59 4.64
C ALA A 581 21.61 -37.41 5.77
N GLY A 582 22.08 -38.64 5.99
CA GLY A 582 21.58 -39.58 6.98
C GLY A 582 20.88 -40.80 6.34
N PRO A 583 21.16 -42.05 6.78
CA PRO A 583 20.54 -43.28 6.27
C PRO A 583 18.99 -43.37 6.33
N ASN A 584 18.33 -42.53 7.13
CA ASN A 584 16.86 -42.45 7.20
C ASN A 584 16.29 -41.22 6.49
N SER A 585 17.15 -40.27 6.07
CA SER A 585 16.76 -38.94 5.59
C SER A 585 16.40 -38.90 4.10
N PRO A 586 15.64 -37.87 3.66
CA PRO A 586 15.54 -37.51 2.25
C PRO A 586 16.92 -37.29 1.61
N ASN A 587 17.09 -37.73 0.35
CA ASN A 587 18.37 -37.67 -0.38
C ASN A 587 19.53 -38.44 0.29
N THR A 588 19.24 -39.60 0.91
CA THR A 588 20.25 -40.56 1.41
C THR A 588 21.39 -40.79 0.41
N GLY A 589 22.62 -40.88 0.89
CA GLY A 589 23.82 -41.12 0.06
C GLY A 589 24.25 -39.98 -0.87
N LYS A 590 23.42 -38.95 -1.10
CA LYS A 590 23.77 -37.81 -1.95
C LYS A 590 24.53 -36.74 -1.19
N LEU A 591 25.51 -36.13 -1.87
CA LEU A 591 26.09 -34.85 -1.47
C LEU A 591 25.07 -33.71 -1.66
N ILE A 592 25.25 -32.63 -0.91
CA ILE A 592 24.53 -31.38 -1.12
C ILE A 592 25.14 -30.70 -2.36
N PRO A 593 24.33 -30.30 -3.36
CA PRO A 593 24.81 -29.56 -4.52
C PRO A 593 25.43 -28.21 -4.14
N LEU A 594 26.17 -27.61 -5.07
CA LEU A 594 26.78 -26.30 -4.88
C LEU A 594 25.75 -25.21 -5.19
N ASP A 595 24.74 -25.09 -4.33
CA ASP A 595 23.63 -24.15 -4.47
C ASP A 595 24.12 -22.69 -4.49
N PHE A 596 23.41 -21.82 -5.22
CA PHE A 596 23.65 -20.38 -5.22
C PHE A 596 23.50 -19.80 -3.81
N ASP A 597 24.35 -18.82 -3.48
CA ASP A 597 24.47 -18.21 -2.15
C ASP A 597 24.79 -16.73 -2.35
N SER A 598 23.74 -15.89 -2.41
CA SER A 598 23.82 -14.45 -2.74
C SER A 598 24.69 -13.65 -1.78
N SER A 599 24.88 -14.13 -0.55
CA SER A 599 25.75 -13.48 0.41
C SER A 599 27.20 -13.47 -0.05
N LEU A 600 27.76 -12.27 -0.10
CA LEU A 600 29.17 -12.02 -0.36
C LEU A 600 30.10 -12.61 0.72
N ALA A 601 29.59 -13.00 1.88
CA ALA A 601 30.39 -13.53 2.99
C ALA A 601 30.38 -15.06 3.05
N ASP A 602 31.49 -15.65 3.52
CA ASP A 602 31.52 -17.04 3.99
C ASP A 602 31.00 -17.15 5.44
N SER A 603 30.85 -18.37 5.96
CA SER A 603 30.33 -18.63 7.31
C SER A 603 31.34 -18.42 8.45
N GLY A 604 32.59 -18.05 8.15
CA GLY A 604 33.69 -17.98 9.10
C GLY A 604 34.29 -19.35 9.45
N ILE A 605 33.77 -20.46 8.92
CA ILE A 605 34.18 -21.84 9.23
C ILE A 605 34.30 -22.70 7.96
N VAL A 606 35.22 -23.66 7.94
CA VAL A 606 35.34 -24.62 6.84
C VAL A 606 34.17 -25.61 6.88
N ALA A 607 33.30 -25.58 5.89
CA ALA A 607 32.09 -26.39 5.81
C ALA A 607 32.03 -27.30 4.56
N ALA A 608 31.61 -28.55 4.73
CA ALA A 608 31.47 -29.50 3.62
C ALA A 608 30.36 -30.54 3.83
N SER A 609 29.66 -30.88 2.76
CA SER A 609 28.87 -32.11 2.66
C SER A 609 29.79 -33.32 2.55
N ILE A 610 29.42 -34.43 3.18
CA ILE A 610 30.10 -35.71 3.08
C ILE A 610 29.09 -36.83 2.75
N SER A 611 29.53 -37.83 1.97
CA SER A 611 28.69 -38.98 1.62
C SER A 611 28.63 -40.00 2.74
N ASP A 612 27.67 -40.93 2.64
CA ASP A 612 27.56 -42.05 3.59
C ASP A 612 28.85 -42.90 3.62
N THR A 613 29.63 -42.95 2.53
CA THR A 613 30.93 -43.64 2.48
C THR A 613 31.95 -42.99 3.43
N VAL A 614 32.03 -41.66 3.43
CA VAL A 614 32.91 -40.90 4.34
C VAL A 614 32.40 -41.02 5.78
N ALA A 615 31.10 -40.84 6.01
CA ALA A 615 30.52 -40.90 7.35
C ALA A 615 30.69 -42.29 8.00
N ASN A 616 30.50 -43.38 7.24
CA ASN A 616 30.80 -44.73 7.72
C ASN A 616 32.31 -44.95 7.97
N ALA A 617 33.19 -44.34 7.17
CA ALA A 617 34.65 -44.44 7.39
C ALA A 617 35.10 -43.72 8.67
N LEU A 618 34.44 -42.60 9.04
CA LEU A 618 34.60 -41.89 10.31
C LEU A 618 34.04 -42.69 11.50
N PHE A 619 32.85 -43.29 11.35
CA PHE A 619 32.18 -44.00 12.45
C PHE A 619 32.85 -45.35 12.80
N ALA A 620 33.48 -46.02 11.83
CA ALA A 620 33.96 -47.40 11.99
C ALA A 620 34.77 -47.71 13.27
N PRO A 621 35.74 -46.88 13.73
CA PRO A 621 36.51 -47.18 14.95
C PRO A 621 35.70 -47.11 16.26
N SER A 622 34.54 -46.44 16.25
CA SER A 622 33.63 -46.37 17.40
C SER A 622 32.75 -47.63 17.56
N GLY A 623 32.69 -48.49 16.55
CA GLY A 623 31.76 -49.63 16.49
C GLY A 623 30.28 -49.26 16.33
N LYS A 624 29.91 -47.97 16.30
CA LYS A 624 28.53 -47.51 16.10
C LYS A 624 28.17 -47.47 14.61
N ASN A 625 26.91 -47.80 14.30
CA ASN A 625 26.33 -47.65 12.96
C ASN A 625 25.60 -46.30 12.85
N LEU A 626 25.84 -45.56 11.75
CA LEU A 626 25.20 -44.26 11.53
C LEU A 626 23.66 -44.35 11.46
N LYS A 627 23.11 -45.45 10.92
CA LYS A 627 21.66 -45.65 10.82
C LYS A 627 21.02 -45.86 12.19
N ASP A 628 21.60 -46.73 13.01
CA ASP A 628 21.10 -47.03 14.36
C ASP A 628 21.21 -45.78 15.26
N VAL A 629 22.27 -44.99 15.07
CA VAL A 629 22.44 -43.68 15.73
C VAL A 629 21.40 -42.66 15.27
N GLN A 630 21.10 -42.58 13.97
CA GLN A 630 20.05 -41.70 13.47
C GLN A 630 18.67 -42.11 14.00
N SER A 631 18.31 -43.41 13.95
CA SER A 631 17.03 -43.90 14.46
C SER A 631 16.82 -43.66 15.97
N GLY A 632 17.89 -43.56 16.76
CA GLY A 632 17.80 -43.15 18.17
C GLY A 632 17.58 -41.66 18.36
N LEU A 633 18.09 -40.82 17.45
CA LEU A 633 17.88 -39.37 17.42
C LEU A 633 16.53 -38.95 16.83
N ASP A 634 16.01 -39.73 15.87
CA ASP A 634 14.77 -39.45 15.13
C ASP A 634 13.52 -39.35 16.02
N VAL A 635 13.58 -39.89 17.24
CA VAL A 635 12.47 -39.96 18.21
C VAL A 635 12.72 -39.13 19.48
N GLU A 636 13.69 -38.19 19.45
CA GLU A 636 14.07 -37.30 20.57
C GLU A 636 14.22 -38.01 21.95
N ASN A 637 14.68 -39.26 21.97
CA ASN A 637 14.75 -40.07 23.20
C ASN A 637 15.74 -39.46 24.22
N PRO A 638 15.28 -38.98 25.40
CA PRO A 638 16.13 -38.28 26.38
C PRO A 638 17.14 -39.18 27.10
N HIS A 639 17.09 -40.50 26.88
CA HIS A 639 18.08 -41.46 27.37
C HIS A 639 19.06 -41.91 26.28
N PHE A 640 18.93 -41.41 25.04
CA PHE A 640 19.81 -41.74 23.93
C PHE A 640 20.90 -40.68 23.73
N LEU A 641 22.12 -40.98 24.19
CA LEU A 641 23.30 -40.15 23.93
C LEU A 641 23.77 -40.31 22.47
N GLY A 642 23.08 -39.58 21.59
CA GLY A 642 23.33 -39.55 20.14
C GLY A 642 24.56 -38.72 19.73
N GLN A 643 25.05 -37.83 20.60
CA GLN A 643 26.29 -37.06 20.42
C GLN A 643 27.49 -37.73 21.13
N PHE A 644 28.65 -37.78 20.48
CA PHE A 644 29.85 -38.47 21.01
C PHE A 644 31.15 -38.13 20.24
N PRO A 645 32.33 -38.23 20.88
CA PRO A 645 33.61 -38.17 20.18
C PRO A 645 33.88 -39.44 19.36
N LEU A 646 34.67 -39.32 18.28
CA LEU A 646 35.19 -40.44 17.48
C LEU A 646 36.68 -40.64 17.80
N PRO A 647 37.03 -41.33 18.91
CA PRO A 647 38.41 -41.46 19.36
C PRO A 647 39.27 -42.23 18.34
N GLY A 648 40.51 -41.77 18.17
CA GLY A 648 41.44 -42.36 17.19
C GLY A 648 41.10 -42.03 15.74
N VAL A 649 40.21 -41.06 15.47
CA VAL A 649 39.92 -40.51 14.13
C VAL A 649 40.35 -39.05 14.05
N LYS A 650 41.11 -38.72 13.01
CA LYS A 650 41.38 -37.34 12.58
C LYS A 650 40.94 -37.14 11.14
N VAL A 651 40.42 -35.95 10.85
CA VAL A 651 40.20 -35.48 9.48
C VAL A 651 41.20 -34.39 9.16
N LYS A 652 41.71 -34.41 7.92
CA LYS A 652 42.37 -33.27 7.28
C LYS A 652 41.58 -32.90 6.03
N ILE A 653 40.98 -31.70 6.04
CA ILE A 653 40.23 -31.15 4.92
C ILE A 653 40.91 -29.89 4.39
N VAL A 654 40.99 -29.79 3.06
CA VAL A 654 41.34 -28.59 2.32
C VAL A 654 40.10 -28.20 1.53
N VAL A 655 39.57 -27.00 1.77
CA VAL A 655 38.48 -26.41 0.99
C VAL A 655 39.00 -25.24 0.17
N SER A 656 38.68 -25.25 -1.12
CA SER A 656 38.86 -24.13 -2.04
C SER A 656 37.62 -23.95 -2.92
N VAL A 657 36.85 -22.92 -2.60
CA VAL A 657 35.66 -22.47 -3.31
C VAL A 657 35.93 -21.07 -3.82
N GLU A 658 35.82 -20.91 -5.13
CA GLU A 658 35.97 -19.63 -5.83
C GLU A 658 34.62 -18.93 -5.90
N LYS A 659 34.58 -17.61 -5.65
CA LYS A 659 33.41 -16.79 -6.00
C LYS A 659 33.38 -16.64 -7.52
N VAL A 660 32.32 -17.10 -8.18
CA VAL A 660 32.14 -16.84 -9.61
C VAL A 660 31.54 -15.45 -9.75
N LYS A 661 32.39 -14.47 -10.05
CA LYS A 661 31.92 -13.13 -10.37
C LYS A 661 31.56 -13.01 -11.85
N LYS A 662 30.55 -12.20 -12.12
CA LYS A 662 30.11 -11.76 -13.47
C LYS A 662 29.85 -10.25 -13.39
N THR A 663 29.68 -9.63 -14.56
CA THR A 663 29.07 -8.31 -14.67
C THR A 663 27.69 -8.38 -15.34
N ASP A 664 26.88 -7.36 -15.06
CA ASP A 664 25.66 -7.01 -15.81
C ASP A 664 25.51 -5.47 -15.76
N GLN A 665 24.50 -4.91 -16.41
CA GLN A 665 24.44 -3.48 -16.72
C GLN A 665 23.07 -2.85 -16.41
N ASN A 666 23.03 -1.74 -15.68
CA ASN A 666 21.84 -0.87 -15.69
C ASN A 666 21.73 -0.18 -17.05
N VAL A 667 20.51 0.09 -17.53
CA VAL A 667 20.29 0.85 -18.77
C VAL A 667 19.68 2.21 -18.46
N VAL A 668 20.43 3.29 -18.70
CA VAL A 668 20.15 4.65 -18.24
C VAL A 668 20.20 5.68 -19.38
N ALA A 669 19.16 6.52 -19.47
CA ALA A 669 19.03 7.56 -20.50
C ALA A 669 18.40 8.84 -19.93
N LEU A 670 18.79 10.00 -20.46
CA LEU A 670 18.34 11.32 -20.02
C LEU A 670 17.58 12.08 -21.11
N LEU A 671 16.38 12.56 -20.77
CA LEU A 671 15.72 13.68 -21.41
C LEU A 671 16.08 14.96 -20.61
N PRO A 672 16.99 15.83 -21.10
CA PRO A 672 17.34 17.05 -20.38
C PRO A 672 16.19 18.07 -20.43
N PRO A 673 16.12 19.03 -19.49
CA PRO A 673 15.30 20.23 -19.65
C PRO A 673 15.87 21.12 -20.77
N PRO A 674 15.12 22.14 -21.25
CA PRO A 674 15.58 23.02 -22.34
C PRO A 674 16.83 23.83 -22.00
N GLU A 675 17.00 24.19 -20.72
CA GLU A 675 18.16 24.91 -20.21
C GLU A 675 18.80 24.13 -19.05
N LEU A 676 20.10 23.85 -19.16
CA LEU A 676 20.89 23.19 -18.13
C LEU A 676 21.60 24.23 -17.25
N THR A 677 21.46 24.10 -15.93
CA THR A 677 22.03 25.00 -14.92
C THR A 677 22.70 24.20 -13.79
N ASP A 678 23.51 24.88 -12.97
CA ASP A 678 24.11 24.26 -11.78
C ASP A 678 23.06 23.76 -10.78
N ASP A 679 21.83 24.29 -10.83
CA ASP A 679 20.72 23.93 -9.96
C ASP A 679 19.69 22.97 -10.62
N THR A 680 19.86 22.57 -11.88
CA THR A 680 18.94 21.62 -12.57
C THR A 680 18.69 20.36 -11.74
N GLU A 681 17.41 20.07 -11.51
CA GLU A 681 16.90 18.84 -10.89
C GLU A 681 16.39 17.83 -11.93
N TYR A 682 16.21 16.58 -11.49
CA TYR A 682 15.80 15.44 -12.31
C TYR A 682 14.73 14.60 -11.61
N VAL A 683 13.78 14.05 -12.37
CA VAL A 683 12.90 12.96 -11.93
C VAL A 683 13.47 11.65 -12.47
N ILE A 684 13.62 10.63 -11.64
CA ILE A 684 13.97 9.28 -12.11
C ILE A 684 12.67 8.48 -12.32
N VAL A 685 12.57 7.79 -13.46
CA VAL A 685 11.45 6.91 -13.83
C VAL A 685 12.04 5.53 -14.16
N GLY A 686 11.66 4.48 -13.43
CA GLY A 686 12.33 3.19 -13.54
C GLY A 686 11.58 1.95 -13.10
N ALA A 687 12.21 0.81 -13.38
CA ALA A 687 11.76 -0.56 -13.13
C ALA A 687 12.96 -1.51 -13.32
N HIS A 688 12.93 -2.71 -12.77
CA HIS A 688 13.86 -3.77 -13.16
C HIS A 688 13.51 -4.36 -14.54
N TYR A 689 14.47 -5.08 -15.15
CA TYR A 689 14.28 -5.84 -16.40
C TYR A 689 14.81 -7.28 -16.34
N ASP A 690 15.52 -7.66 -15.28
CA ASP A 690 15.98 -9.03 -15.04
C ASP A 690 14.89 -9.90 -14.39
N HIS A 691 15.07 -11.22 -14.42
CA HIS A 691 14.18 -12.19 -13.78
C HIS A 691 14.98 -13.45 -13.39
N ILE A 692 14.34 -14.51 -12.90
CA ILE A 692 15.01 -15.72 -12.39
C ILE A 692 15.39 -16.82 -13.41
N GLY A 693 15.41 -16.56 -14.73
CA GLY A 693 15.96 -17.49 -15.72
C GLY A 693 15.22 -18.82 -15.85
N HIS A 694 15.86 -19.94 -15.50
CA HIS A 694 15.24 -21.28 -15.45
C HIS A 694 14.73 -21.64 -14.05
N GLY A 695 14.73 -20.68 -13.11
CA GLY A 695 14.25 -20.84 -11.75
C GLY A 695 15.28 -21.39 -10.77
N GLU A 696 16.58 -21.23 -11.05
CA GLU A 696 17.67 -21.66 -10.17
C GLU A 696 17.67 -20.94 -8.81
N ILE A 697 17.04 -19.77 -8.73
CA ILE A 697 16.89 -18.88 -7.57
C ILE A 697 15.44 -18.40 -7.55
N GLY A 698 14.87 -18.07 -6.39
CA GLY A 698 13.57 -17.38 -6.24
C GLY A 698 12.31 -18.14 -6.69
N SER A 699 12.44 -19.25 -7.42
CA SER A 699 11.32 -19.93 -8.09
C SER A 699 10.28 -20.52 -7.15
N LEU A 700 9.02 -20.34 -7.52
CA LEU A 700 7.83 -20.95 -6.94
C LEU A 700 7.25 -22.05 -7.84
N ALA A 701 8.05 -22.59 -8.77
CA ALA A 701 7.67 -23.63 -9.73
C ALA A 701 6.98 -24.83 -9.08
N ARG A 702 5.84 -25.24 -9.66
CA ARG A 702 5.08 -26.42 -9.22
C ARG A 702 5.69 -27.69 -9.81
N LYS A 703 5.29 -28.85 -9.28
CA LYS A 703 5.77 -30.15 -9.79
C LYS A 703 5.38 -30.36 -11.26
N GLY A 704 6.37 -30.50 -12.13
CA GLY A 704 6.25 -30.52 -13.59
C GLY A 704 6.75 -29.25 -14.28
N GLU A 705 6.99 -28.17 -13.52
CA GLU A 705 7.48 -26.86 -13.99
C GLU A 705 9.01 -26.70 -13.79
N GLU A 706 9.70 -27.70 -13.24
CA GLU A 706 11.11 -27.60 -12.86
C GLU A 706 12.05 -27.39 -14.06
N GLY A 707 12.83 -26.30 -14.05
CA GLY A 707 13.81 -25.96 -15.09
C GLY A 707 13.23 -25.38 -16.38
N GLN A 708 11.93 -25.06 -16.41
CA GLN A 708 11.34 -24.30 -17.52
C GLN A 708 11.73 -22.81 -17.42
N ILE A 709 11.67 -22.10 -18.55
CA ILE A 709 11.95 -20.65 -18.59
C ILE A 709 10.90 -19.91 -17.78
N HIS A 710 11.34 -18.98 -16.94
CA HIS A 710 10.48 -18.05 -16.22
C HIS A 710 10.49 -16.74 -17.03
N ASN A 711 9.37 -16.41 -17.68
CA ASN A 711 9.35 -15.28 -18.62
C ASN A 711 9.16 -13.91 -17.93
N GLY A 712 8.71 -13.84 -16.67
CA GLY A 712 8.63 -12.59 -15.88
C GLY A 712 7.79 -11.50 -16.57
N ALA A 713 6.65 -11.88 -17.13
CA ALA A 713 5.81 -11.00 -17.93
C ALA A 713 5.09 -9.91 -17.11
N ASP A 714 4.57 -10.25 -15.93
CA ASP A 714 4.03 -9.24 -15.01
C ASP A 714 5.15 -8.59 -14.23
N ASP A 715 5.97 -9.44 -13.59
CA ASP A 715 7.08 -9.10 -12.69
C ASP A 715 7.83 -7.81 -13.10
N ASN A 716 8.71 -7.93 -14.09
CA ASN A 716 9.55 -6.83 -14.56
C ASN A 716 9.22 -6.36 -15.98
N ALA A 717 8.80 -7.27 -16.88
CA ALA A 717 8.59 -6.90 -18.29
C ALA A 717 7.43 -5.90 -18.45
N SER A 718 6.39 -5.98 -17.60
CA SER A 718 5.30 -5.00 -17.60
C SER A 718 5.77 -3.61 -17.13
N GLY A 719 6.59 -3.54 -16.08
CA GLY A 719 7.17 -2.31 -15.55
C GLY A 719 8.13 -1.65 -16.54
N THR A 720 9.10 -2.42 -17.06
CA THR A 720 10.00 -1.98 -18.13
C THR A 720 9.23 -1.44 -19.35
N ALA A 721 8.17 -2.13 -19.80
CA ALA A 721 7.38 -1.68 -20.94
C ALA A 721 6.61 -0.38 -20.68
N VAL A 722 6.19 -0.11 -19.43
CA VAL A 722 5.63 1.18 -19.03
C VAL A 722 6.70 2.27 -19.08
N VAL A 723 7.91 2.04 -18.56
CA VAL A 723 9.02 3.00 -18.60
C VAL A 723 9.41 3.36 -20.05
N LEU A 724 9.41 2.38 -20.96
CA LEU A 724 9.66 2.61 -22.40
C LEU A 724 8.55 3.46 -23.06
N ASP A 725 7.28 3.25 -22.72
CA ASP A 725 6.18 4.06 -23.25
C ASP A 725 6.13 5.46 -22.63
N LEU A 726 6.51 5.60 -21.36
CA LEU A 726 6.74 6.89 -20.71
C LEU A 726 7.88 7.65 -21.40
N ALA A 727 9.02 7.00 -21.66
CA ALA A 727 10.13 7.60 -22.40
C ALA A 727 9.68 8.13 -23.77
N ARG A 728 8.89 7.35 -24.52
CA ARG A 728 8.30 7.77 -25.80
C ARG A 728 7.33 8.95 -25.63
N THR A 729 6.31 8.82 -24.78
CA THR A 729 5.24 9.81 -24.64
C THR A 729 5.71 11.14 -24.04
N LEU A 730 6.65 11.11 -23.09
CA LEU A 730 7.22 12.31 -22.49
C LEU A 730 8.19 13.01 -23.45
N SER A 731 8.96 12.27 -24.27
CA SER A 731 9.74 12.85 -25.37
C SER A 731 8.84 13.50 -26.42
N GLU A 732 7.71 12.86 -26.77
CA GLU A 732 6.70 13.42 -27.65
C GLU A 732 5.97 14.65 -27.05
N ALA A 733 5.93 14.82 -25.73
CA ALA A 733 5.41 16.01 -25.07
C ALA A 733 6.45 17.13 -25.06
N TYR A 734 7.70 16.82 -24.70
CA TYR A 734 8.84 17.73 -24.75
C TYR A 734 9.07 18.34 -26.14
N GLN A 735 8.90 17.56 -27.22
CA GLN A 735 8.99 18.07 -28.60
C GLN A 735 7.86 19.05 -28.98
N LYS A 736 6.74 19.07 -28.24
CA LYS A 736 5.58 19.95 -28.50
C LYS A 736 5.58 21.19 -27.61
N GLN A 737 5.99 21.02 -26.35
CA GLN A 737 5.99 22.03 -25.30
C GLN A 737 7.22 21.89 -24.40
N PRO A 738 8.44 22.14 -24.92
CA PRO A 738 9.67 22.01 -24.14
C PRO A 738 9.67 22.93 -22.93
N GLU A 739 8.99 24.08 -23.00
CA GLU A 739 8.86 25.06 -21.91
C GLU A 739 8.25 24.48 -20.62
N ASN A 740 7.48 23.40 -20.69
CA ASN A 740 6.87 22.75 -19.52
C ASN A 740 7.82 21.80 -18.76
N PHE A 741 9.08 21.66 -19.18
CA PHE A 741 10.04 20.73 -18.59
C PHE A 741 11.13 21.50 -17.81
N HIS A 742 10.77 21.95 -16.61
CA HIS A 742 11.68 22.66 -15.71
C HIS A 742 12.71 21.69 -15.07
N ARG A 743 12.37 20.40 -14.97
CA ARG A 743 13.26 19.29 -14.57
C ARG A 743 13.57 18.37 -15.74
N GLY A 744 14.75 17.73 -15.70
CA GLY A 744 15.07 16.62 -16.60
C GLY A 744 14.40 15.31 -16.17
N ILE A 745 14.37 14.32 -17.06
CA ILE A 745 13.89 12.96 -16.76
C ILE A 745 14.98 11.95 -17.05
N ILE A 746 15.34 11.16 -16.04
CA ILE A 746 16.22 10.01 -16.17
C ILE A 746 15.35 8.77 -16.26
N PHE A 747 15.37 8.09 -17.41
CA PHE A 747 14.79 6.76 -17.56
C PHE A 747 15.86 5.75 -17.21
N ALA A 748 15.60 4.92 -16.20
CA ALA A 748 16.58 3.98 -15.67
C ALA A 748 15.94 2.60 -15.49
N LEU A 749 16.54 1.57 -16.11
CA LEU A 749 16.11 0.19 -15.99
C LEU A 749 17.21 -0.66 -15.38
N TRP A 750 16.85 -1.39 -14.32
CA TRP A 750 17.79 -2.04 -13.41
C TRP A 750 17.96 -3.53 -13.71
N SER A 751 19.13 -4.08 -13.40
CA SER A 751 19.38 -5.53 -13.35
C SER A 751 19.86 -5.95 -11.96
N GLY A 752 19.70 -7.21 -11.60
CA GLY A 752 20.05 -7.75 -10.29
C GLY A 752 19.06 -7.35 -9.19
N GLU A 753 17.82 -7.00 -9.52
CA GLU A 753 16.76 -6.77 -8.52
C GLU A 753 16.52 -8.06 -7.73
N GLU A 754 16.28 -9.16 -8.45
CA GLU A 754 15.96 -10.50 -7.93
C GLU A 754 17.09 -11.13 -7.10
N LEU A 755 18.29 -10.55 -7.18
CA LEU A 755 19.47 -10.94 -6.42
C LEU A 755 19.72 -10.05 -5.18
N GLY A 756 18.88 -9.03 -4.96
CA GLY A 756 18.91 -8.12 -3.82
C GLY A 756 19.18 -6.66 -4.18
N LEU A 757 18.41 -6.09 -5.14
CA LEU A 757 18.47 -4.67 -5.54
C LEU A 757 19.85 -4.21 -6.03
N ILE A 758 20.62 -5.09 -6.68
CA ILE A 758 22.05 -4.85 -6.94
C ILE A 758 22.27 -3.65 -7.86
N GLY A 759 21.57 -3.57 -8.99
CA GLY A 759 21.73 -2.51 -9.98
C GLY A 759 21.35 -1.13 -9.47
N SER A 760 20.17 -0.98 -8.87
CA SER A 760 19.70 0.27 -8.27
C SER A 760 20.56 0.70 -7.06
N THR A 761 21.00 -0.25 -6.23
CA THR A 761 21.93 0.04 -5.12
C THR A 761 23.31 0.46 -5.63
N HIS A 762 23.79 -0.11 -6.74
CA HIS A 762 25.01 0.34 -7.41
C HIS A 762 24.87 1.78 -7.93
N PHE A 763 23.80 2.09 -8.68
CA PHE A 763 23.52 3.46 -9.16
C PHE A 763 23.43 4.46 -8.00
N VAL A 764 22.83 4.07 -6.87
CA VAL A 764 22.71 4.93 -5.69
C VAL A 764 24.05 5.14 -4.97
N ASN A 765 24.93 4.13 -4.95
CA ASN A 765 26.23 4.21 -4.28
C ASN A 765 27.32 4.88 -5.13
N ASP A 766 27.24 4.81 -6.47
CA ASP A 766 28.07 5.58 -7.41
C ASP A 766 27.18 6.36 -8.41
N PRO A 767 26.60 7.50 -7.98
CA PRO A 767 25.53 8.17 -8.71
C PRO A 767 26.05 9.11 -9.82
N ILE A 768 25.78 8.71 -11.06
CA ILE A 768 26.03 9.45 -12.32
C ILE A 768 25.64 10.94 -12.21
N ILE A 769 24.51 11.24 -11.54
CA ILE A 769 24.09 12.60 -11.17
C ILE A 769 23.91 12.63 -9.64
N PRO A 770 24.50 13.59 -8.90
CA PRO A 770 24.44 13.61 -7.43
C PRO A 770 23.00 13.58 -6.89
N LEU A 771 22.68 12.61 -6.04
CA LEU A 771 21.30 12.28 -5.61
C LEU A 771 20.50 13.47 -5.06
N LYS A 772 21.16 14.48 -4.47
CA LYS A 772 20.50 15.74 -4.06
C LYS A 772 19.77 16.47 -5.21
N LYS A 773 20.15 16.25 -6.47
CA LYS A 773 19.48 16.77 -7.67
C LYS A 773 18.32 15.88 -8.14
N VAL A 774 18.14 14.70 -7.59
CA VAL A 774 16.96 13.87 -7.85
C VAL A 774 15.81 14.40 -7.00
N ALA A 775 14.77 14.92 -7.65
CA ALA A 775 13.60 15.49 -7.00
C ALA A 775 12.62 14.41 -6.51
N ALA A 776 12.49 13.31 -7.26
CA ALA A 776 11.72 12.11 -6.89
C ALA A 776 12.13 10.89 -7.75
N TYR A 777 11.78 9.70 -7.28
CA TYR A 777 11.84 8.44 -8.04
C TYR A 777 10.45 7.82 -8.20
N VAL A 778 10.08 7.42 -9.41
CA VAL A 778 8.82 6.74 -9.74
C VAL A 778 9.11 5.35 -10.28
N ASN A 779 8.58 4.33 -9.60
CA ASN A 779 8.90 2.90 -9.78
C ASN A 779 7.71 2.11 -10.36
N PHE A 780 7.97 1.13 -11.23
CA PHE A 780 6.96 0.25 -11.81
C PHE A 780 7.35 -1.22 -11.65
N ASP A 781 6.50 -1.97 -10.95
CA ASP A 781 6.76 -3.33 -10.46
C ASP A 781 5.41 -4.08 -10.48
N MET A 782 5.33 -5.26 -11.13
CA MET A 782 4.10 -6.04 -11.27
C MET A 782 2.86 -5.20 -11.66
N VAL A 783 2.94 -4.47 -12.80
CA VAL A 783 1.91 -3.52 -13.25
C VAL A 783 0.96 -4.05 -14.33
N GLY A 784 1.10 -5.31 -14.74
CA GLY A 784 0.31 -5.98 -15.77
C GLY A 784 -0.91 -6.74 -15.28
N ARG A 785 -1.05 -7.03 -13.99
CA ARG A 785 -2.09 -7.95 -13.46
C ARG A 785 -3.24 -7.26 -12.73
N LEU A 786 -3.54 -6.03 -13.15
CA LEU A 786 -4.69 -5.22 -12.73
C LEU A 786 -6.00 -6.02 -12.75
N ARG A 787 -6.61 -6.20 -11.56
CA ARG A 787 -7.90 -6.86 -11.33
C ARG A 787 -8.88 -5.88 -10.68
N GLU A 788 -10.17 -6.07 -10.91
CA GLU A 788 -11.26 -5.32 -10.22
C GLU A 788 -11.16 -3.77 -10.30
N ASN A 789 -10.50 -3.25 -11.35
CA ASN A 789 -10.13 -1.82 -11.49
C ASN A 789 -9.24 -1.27 -10.35
N LYS A 790 -8.68 -2.14 -9.51
CA LYS A 790 -7.89 -1.81 -8.33
C LYS A 790 -6.41 -1.62 -8.69
N LEU A 791 -5.87 -0.46 -8.35
CA LEU A 791 -4.44 -0.14 -8.48
C LEU A 791 -3.90 0.20 -7.09
N ILE A 792 -2.70 -0.28 -6.76
CA ILE A 792 -2.01 0.02 -5.52
C ILE A 792 -0.90 1.04 -5.82
N LEU A 793 -0.84 2.10 -5.03
CA LEU A 793 0.21 3.11 -5.08
C LEU A 793 0.89 3.16 -3.71
N GLN A 794 2.19 3.00 -3.67
CA GLN A 794 2.97 2.74 -2.45
C GLN A 794 4.09 3.77 -2.28
N GLY A 795 4.53 3.99 -1.03
CA GLY A 795 5.46 5.07 -0.70
C GLY A 795 4.82 6.46 -0.64
N VAL A 796 3.48 6.53 -0.63
CA VAL A 796 2.70 7.79 -0.68
C VAL A 796 3.04 8.71 0.51
N GLY A 797 3.47 8.15 1.64
CA GLY A 797 3.87 8.94 2.81
C GLY A 797 5.22 9.64 2.66
N SER A 798 6.00 9.34 1.62
CA SER A 798 7.34 9.93 1.41
C SER A 798 7.33 11.39 0.95
N SER A 799 6.17 11.90 0.51
CA SER A 799 5.89 13.31 0.23
C SER A 799 4.38 13.54 0.19
N ALA A 800 3.89 14.59 0.85
CA ALA A 800 2.50 15.02 0.81
C ALA A 800 2.05 15.47 -0.61
N VAL A 801 2.98 15.79 -1.51
CA VAL A 801 2.66 16.09 -2.92
C VAL A 801 1.94 14.93 -3.60
N TRP A 802 2.24 13.69 -3.21
CA TRP A 802 1.75 12.50 -3.90
C TRP A 802 0.23 12.42 -3.93
N THR A 803 -0.44 12.55 -2.78
CA THR A 803 -1.90 12.48 -2.67
C THR A 803 -2.61 13.48 -3.58
N LYS A 804 -2.07 14.69 -3.73
CA LYS A 804 -2.62 15.75 -4.59
C LYS A 804 -2.44 15.44 -6.08
N LEU A 805 -1.26 14.98 -6.50
CA LEU A 805 -1.01 14.57 -7.90
C LEU A 805 -1.81 13.32 -8.28
N ILE A 806 -1.94 12.37 -7.35
CA ILE A 806 -2.69 11.13 -7.50
C ILE A 806 -4.20 11.40 -7.58
N GLU A 807 -4.75 12.27 -6.72
CA GLU A 807 -6.14 12.74 -6.82
C GLU A 807 -6.37 13.30 -8.23
N LYS A 808 -5.67 14.39 -8.57
CA LYS A 808 -5.75 15.09 -9.86
C LYS A 808 -5.73 14.10 -11.03
N ARG A 809 -4.66 13.32 -11.17
CA ARG A 809 -4.47 12.48 -12.36
C ARG A 809 -5.34 11.23 -12.38
N ASN A 810 -5.91 10.79 -11.26
CA ASN A 810 -6.90 9.71 -11.25
C ASN A 810 -8.33 10.17 -11.59
N ILE A 811 -8.69 11.45 -11.46
CA ILE A 811 -10.03 11.95 -11.82
C ILE A 811 -10.46 11.50 -13.24
N PRO A 812 -9.68 11.74 -14.32
CA PRO A 812 -10.04 11.28 -15.67
C PRO A 812 -9.68 9.82 -15.98
N ILE A 813 -8.79 9.17 -15.20
CA ILE A 813 -8.35 7.78 -15.47
C ILE A 813 -9.24 6.73 -14.79
N GLY A 814 -9.77 7.02 -13.61
CA GLY A 814 -10.83 6.25 -12.96
C GLY A 814 -10.42 4.89 -12.41
N PHE A 815 -9.28 4.78 -11.72
CA PHE A 815 -8.93 3.60 -10.92
C PHE A 815 -9.56 3.63 -9.52
N ASN A 816 -9.75 2.44 -8.95
CA ASN A 816 -10.07 2.23 -7.55
C ASN A 816 -8.75 2.16 -6.76
N LEU A 817 -8.23 3.30 -6.32
CA LEU A 817 -6.88 3.35 -5.71
C LEU A 817 -6.86 2.79 -4.30
N THR A 818 -5.80 2.03 -3.99
CA THR A 818 -5.33 1.75 -2.63
C THR A 818 -4.02 2.51 -2.44
N LEU A 819 -4.03 3.52 -1.58
CA LEU A 819 -2.82 4.27 -1.21
C LEU A 819 -2.17 3.59 -0.01
N GLN A 820 -0.85 3.42 -0.05
CA GLN A 820 -0.05 2.89 1.05
C GLN A 820 1.06 3.88 1.39
N GLU A 821 1.10 4.30 2.65
CA GLU A 821 2.04 5.32 3.12
C GLU A 821 3.49 4.80 3.15
N ASP A 822 3.68 3.51 3.41
CA ASP A 822 5.00 2.90 3.65
C ASP A 822 5.91 2.93 2.39
N PRO A 823 7.09 3.57 2.45
CA PRO A 823 8.07 3.59 1.37
C PRO A 823 9.15 2.51 1.49
N TYR A 824 9.19 1.74 2.59
CA TYR A 824 10.20 0.70 2.84
C TYR A 824 9.85 -0.62 2.15
N LEU A 825 9.69 -0.58 0.82
CA LEU A 825 9.21 -1.67 -0.02
C LEU A 825 10.34 -2.58 -0.51
N PRO A 826 10.11 -3.90 -0.72
CA PRO A 826 11.09 -4.83 -1.28
C PRO A 826 11.13 -4.72 -2.81
N THR A 827 11.60 -3.57 -3.31
CA THR A 827 11.77 -3.21 -4.73
C THR A 827 12.74 -2.02 -4.79
N ASP A 828 13.16 -1.57 -5.98
CA ASP A 828 14.26 -0.61 -6.18
C ASP A 828 14.12 0.72 -5.41
N VAL A 829 12.90 1.12 -5.00
CA VAL A 829 12.69 2.30 -4.13
C VAL A 829 13.48 2.25 -2.82
N THR A 830 13.81 1.05 -2.31
CA THR A 830 14.62 0.86 -1.09
C THR A 830 16.08 1.31 -1.28
N ALA A 831 16.59 1.40 -2.51
CA ALA A 831 17.87 2.05 -2.77
C ALA A 831 17.76 3.58 -2.59
N PHE A 832 16.68 4.19 -3.12
CA PHE A 832 16.52 5.65 -3.20
C PHE A 832 16.00 6.31 -1.91
N TYR A 833 14.96 5.78 -1.29
CA TYR A 833 14.29 6.44 -0.18
C TYR A 833 15.17 6.67 1.08
N PRO A 834 16.10 5.78 1.46
CA PRO A 834 17.09 6.04 2.52
C PRO A 834 18.12 7.13 2.18
N LYS A 835 18.08 7.71 0.97
CA LYS A 835 18.96 8.81 0.51
C LYS A 835 18.22 10.14 0.36
N GLU A 836 17.12 10.33 1.09
CA GLU A 836 16.31 11.56 1.11
C GLU A 836 15.63 11.89 -0.24
N VAL A 837 15.38 10.87 -1.06
CA VAL A 837 14.61 10.97 -2.31
C VAL A 837 13.16 10.52 -2.07
N PRO A 838 12.14 11.36 -2.34
CA PRO A 838 10.73 10.93 -2.36
C PRO A 838 10.47 9.84 -3.39
N VAL A 839 9.65 8.84 -3.05
CA VAL A 839 9.40 7.66 -3.89
C VAL A 839 7.90 7.39 -4.09
N LEU A 840 7.52 6.94 -5.29
CA LEU A 840 6.18 6.44 -5.58
C LEU A 840 6.28 5.15 -6.41
N SER A 841 5.78 4.02 -5.87
CA SER A 841 5.73 2.75 -6.59
C SER A 841 4.31 2.42 -7.07
N PHE A 842 4.20 1.95 -8.31
CA PHE A 842 2.98 1.44 -8.92
C PHE A 842 2.97 -0.08 -8.87
N PHE A 843 1.89 -0.69 -8.37
CA PHE A 843 1.77 -2.13 -8.14
C PHE A 843 0.33 -2.62 -8.38
N THR A 844 0.14 -3.79 -9.02
CA THR A 844 -1.21 -4.37 -9.24
C THR A 844 -1.57 -5.55 -8.33
N GLY A 845 -0.68 -5.93 -7.42
CA GLY A 845 -0.92 -6.97 -6.41
C GLY A 845 -0.54 -8.38 -6.90
N GLY A 846 0.01 -9.20 -6.00
CA GLY A 846 0.49 -10.54 -6.33
C GLY A 846 -0.55 -11.49 -6.94
N HIS A 847 -0.06 -12.57 -7.55
CA HIS A 847 -0.87 -13.61 -8.19
C HIS A 847 -0.19 -14.98 -8.11
N GLU A 848 -0.95 -16.04 -8.36
CA GLU A 848 -0.46 -17.42 -8.25
C GLU A 848 0.63 -17.81 -9.26
N ASP A 849 0.81 -17.01 -10.32
CA ASP A 849 1.84 -17.18 -11.36
C ASP A 849 3.17 -16.47 -11.03
N TYR A 850 3.26 -15.67 -9.97
CA TYR A 850 4.49 -14.97 -9.58
C TYR A 850 5.67 -15.94 -9.38
N ASN A 851 6.86 -15.57 -9.87
CA ASN A 851 8.10 -16.36 -9.91
C ASN A 851 7.89 -17.82 -10.37
N ARG A 852 7.07 -18.03 -11.40
CA ARG A 852 6.82 -19.33 -12.06
C ARG A 852 6.95 -19.22 -13.58
N PRO A 853 7.15 -20.36 -14.28
CA PRO A 853 7.13 -20.42 -15.75
C PRO A 853 5.81 -20.00 -16.40
N THR A 854 4.74 -19.78 -15.63
CA THR A 854 3.43 -19.37 -16.16
C THR A 854 3.14 -17.87 -16.01
N ASP A 855 4.14 -17.06 -15.65
CA ASP A 855 4.08 -15.60 -15.78
C ASP A 855 4.44 -15.16 -17.21
N ASP A 856 3.52 -15.46 -18.14
CA ASP A 856 3.65 -15.21 -19.58
C ASP A 856 2.82 -14.01 -20.05
N ALA A 857 3.22 -13.44 -21.19
CA ALA A 857 2.55 -12.31 -21.84
C ALA A 857 1.05 -12.53 -22.12
N GLU A 858 0.56 -13.78 -22.26
CA GLU A 858 -0.86 -14.07 -22.42
C GLU A 858 -1.70 -13.78 -21.15
N ARG A 859 -1.08 -13.68 -19.97
CA ARG A 859 -1.73 -13.53 -18.67
C ARG A 859 -2.05 -12.08 -18.28
N LEU A 860 -1.59 -11.09 -19.05
CA LEU A 860 -1.59 -9.67 -18.68
C LEU A 860 -2.83 -8.90 -19.14
N ASN A 861 -3.19 -7.89 -18.35
CA ASN A 861 -4.25 -6.93 -18.63
C ASN A 861 -3.68 -5.69 -19.33
N TYR A 862 -3.41 -5.81 -20.64
CA TYR A 862 -2.84 -4.73 -21.47
C TYR A 862 -3.59 -3.40 -21.39
N THR A 863 -4.93 -3.42 -21.34
CA THR A 863 -5.74 -2.19 -21.21
C THR A 863 -5.66 -1.58 -19.80
N GLY A 864 -5.27 -2.38 -18.80
CA GLY A 864 -4.83 -1.91 -17.49
C GLY A 864 -3.47 -1.22 -17.56
N ILE A 865 -2.46 -1.86 -18.15
CA ILE A 865 -1.10 -1.31 -18.29
C ILE A 865 -1.14 0.04 -19.02
N GLU A 866 -1.85 0.14 -20.13
CA GLU A 866 -2.04 1.40 -20.86
C GLU A 866 -2.68 2.52 -20.04
N ARG A 867 -3.57 2.19 -19.09
CA ARG A 867 -4.17 3.18 -18.17
C ARG A 867 -3.20 3.57 -17.06
N ILE A 868 -2.38 2.64 -16.57
CA ILE A 868 -1.32 2.90 -15.59
C ILE A 868 -0.28 3.83 -16.20
N ALA A 869 0.20 3.55 -17.42
CA ALA A 869 1.11 4.41 -18.17
C ALA A 869 0.54 5.83 -18.36
N ARG A 870 -0.76 5.98 -18.63
CA ARG A 870 -1.41 7.31 -18.74
C ARG A 870 -1.51 8.05 -17.39
N LEU A 871 -1.77 7.36 -16.29
CA LEU A 871 -1.74 7.96 -14.94
C LEU A 871 -0.31 8.42 -14.59
N ALA A 872 0.68 7.55 -14.80
CA ALA A 872 2.08 7.84 -14.59
C ALA A 872 2.59 9.01 -15.45
N HIS A 873 2.24 9.05 -16.74
CA HIS A 873 2.57 10.15 -17.64
C HIS A 873 2.06 11.49 -17.08
N GLY A 874 0.83 11.53 -16.57
CA GLY A 874 0.26 12.72 -15.94
C GLY A 874 1.00 13.17 -14.68
N ILE A 875 1.36 12.22 -13.80
CA ILE A 875 2.08 12.51 -12.55
C ILE A 875 3.51 12.98 -12.85
N VAL A 876 4.24 12.29 -13.72
CA VAL A 876 5.59 12.70 -14.14
C VAL A 876 5.56 14.04 -14.86
N SER A 877 4.54 14.33 -15.67
CA SER A 877 4.35 15.65 -16.29
C SER A 877 4.19 16.77 -15.26
N ASP A 878 3.38 16.56 -14.20
CA ASP A 878 3.27 17.55 -13.13
C ASP A 878 4.62 17.73 -12.41
N LEU A 879 5.34 16.65 -12.09
CA LEU A 879 6.64 16.69 -11.42
C LEU A 879 7.72 17.46 -12.21
N VAL A 880 7.71 17.43 -13.54
CA VAL A 880 8.68 18.18 -14.36
C VAL A 880 8.27 19.62 -14.63
N SER A 881 6.98 19.95 -14.56
CA SER A 881 6.46 21.32 -14.75
C SER A 881 6.35 22.14 -13.46
N ALA A 882 6.41 21.51 -12.28
CA ALA A 882 6.31 22.21 -11.01
C ALA A 882 7.61 22.94 -10.64
N ASP A 883 7.54 24.23 -10.30
CA ASP A 883 8.72 24.97 -9.81
C ASP A 883 9.19 24.47 -8.43
N GLU A 884 8.25 24.13 -7.55
CA GLU A 884 8.54 23.60 -6.22
C GLU A 884 9.02 22.14 -6.30
N ARG A 885 9.98 21.78 -5.43
CA ARG A 885 10.51 20.41 -5.31
C ARG A 885 9.64 19.61 -4.33
N PRO A 886 9.27 18.35 -4.64
CA PRO A 886 8.70 17.42 -3.67
C PRO A 886 9.52 17.36 -2.37
N GLU A 887 8.87 17.61 -1.24
CA GLU A 887 9.49 17.55 0.08
C GLU A 887 9.67 16.11 0.56
N TYR A 888 10.85 15.78 1.10
CA TYR A 888 11.10 14.48 1.69
C TYR A 888 10.47 14.38 3.09
N VAL A 889 9.54 13.44 3.25
CA VAL A 889 8.91 13.11 4.53
C VAL A 889 9.46 11.78 5.03
N ARG A 890 10.07 11.80 6.23
CA ARG A 890 10.64 10.60 6.86
C ARG A 890 9.54 9.80 7.59
N VAL A 891 8.90 8.88 6.87
CA VAL A 891 7.76 8.05 7.34
C VAL A 891 8.14 7.16 8.54
N GLU A 892 7.46 7.36 9.67
CA GLU A 892 7.47 6.44 10.81
C GLU A 892 6.49 5.27 10.61
N ARG A 893 6.67 4.15 11.35
CA ARG A 893 5.72 3.02 11.30
C ARG A 893 4.42 3.36 12.05
N SER A 894 3.31 3.44 11.34
CA SER A 894 1.97 3.51 11.95
C SER A 894 1.64 2.22 12.70
N GLN A 895 0.96 2.34 13.85
CA GLN A 895 0.61 1.18 14.70
C GLN A 895 -0.56 0.35 14.14
N SER A 896 -1.17 0.77 13.03
CA SER A 896 -2.42 0.25 12.49
C SER A 896 -2.31 -1.03 11.65
N GLU A 897 -1.10 -1.49 11.32
CA GLU A 897 -0.87 -2.71 10.53
C GLU A 897 -0.79 -3.97 11.42
N GLU A 898 -1.91 -4.31 12.09
CA GLU A 898 -2.10 -5.63 12.71
C GLU A 898 -2.39 -6.69 11.64
N GLY A 899 -1.33 -7.19 11.01
CA GLY A 899 -1.34 -8.40 10.20
C GLY A 899 -1.70 -9.68 10.97
N SER A 900 -1.81 -10.80 10.27
CA SER A 900 -2.24 -12.08 10.86
C SER A 900 -1.34 -12.53 12.02
N ARG A 901 -1.93 -13.11 13.07
CA ARG A 901 -1.23 -13.49 14.32
C ARG A 901 -0.25 -14.66 14.20
N ASP A 902 -0.10 -15.26 13.02
CA ASP A 902 0.78 -16.42 12.82
C ASP A 902 2.24 -16.01 12.62
N THR A 903 3.00 -16.10 13.72
CA THR A 903 4.47 -16.01 13.82
C THR A 903 5.09 -14.60 13.77
N LEU A 904 4.76 -13.79 14.79
CA LEU A 904 5.54 -12.61 15.18
C LEU A 904 7.05 -12.94 15.23
N ARG A 905 7.87 -12.13 14.55
CA ARG A 905 9.35 -12.19 14.63
C ARG A 905 9.91 -10.94 15.30
N ALA A 906 11.12 -11.01 15.83
CA ALA A 906 11.82 -9.83 16.31
C ALA A 906 12.19 -8.88 15.15
N TYR A 907 12.12 -7.57 15.42
CA TYR A 907 12.29 -6.52 14.43
C TYR A 907 13.07 -5.34 15.03
N LEU A 908 14.08 -4.84 14.30
CA LEU A 908 14.77 -3.60 14.67
C LEU A 908 14.50 -2.42 13.72
N GLY A 909 14.04 -2.67 12.50
CA GLY A 909 13.97 -1.62 11.47
C GLY A 909 15.31 -1.20 10.87
N THR A 910 16.36 -2.01 11.03
CA THR A 910 17.61 -1.88 10.25
C THR A 910 17.37 -2.22 8.78
N ILE A 911 17.96 -1.45 7.87
CA ILE A 911 17.92 -1.72 6.42
C ILE A 911 19.35 -2.13 6.00
N PRO A 912 19.60 -3.41 5.66
CA PRO A 912 20.94 -3.85 5.27
C PRO A 912 21.40 -3.29 3.92
N ASP A 913 22.71 -3.13 3.76
CA ASP A 913 23.37 -2.98 2.47
C ASP A 913 23.95 -4.34 2.05
N TYR A 914 23.37 -4.94 1.01
CA TYR A 914 23.74 -6.26 0.50
C TYR A 914 24.97 -6.24 -0.43
N THR A 915 25.45 -5.05 -0.84
CA THR A 915 26.50 -4.90 -1.87
C THR A 915 27.93 -4.83 -1.33
N THR A 916 28.11 -4.62 -0.02
CA THR A 916 29.43 -4.38 0.57
C THR A 916 30.09 -5.67 1.07
N GLU A 917 31.27 -6.01 0.54
CA GLU A 917 32.11 -7.10 1.07
C GLU A 917 32.81 -6.68 2.38
N GLY A 918 32.67 -7.45 3.46
CA GLY A 918 33.34 -7.18 4.74
C GLY A 918 32.88 -8.11 5.88
N THR A 919 33.47 -7.91 7.07
CA THR A 919 33.02 -8.55 8.32
C THR A 919 31.99 -7.66 9.00
N GLY A 920 30.77 -8.17 9.17
CA GLY A 920 29.64 -7.47 9.77
C GLY A 920 28.48 -7.24 8.81
N VAL A 921 27.53 -6.40 9.22
CA VAL A 921 26.37 -5.99 8.40
C VAL A 921 26.32 -4.47 8.31
N LYS A 922 26.70 -3.94 7.16
CA LYS A 922 26.53 -2.52 6.84
C LYS A 922 25.05 -2.20 6.69
N LEU A 923 24.63 -1.04 7.19
CA LEU A 923 23.28 -0.51 7.02
C LEU A 923 23.26 0.52 5.89
N SER A 924 22.31 0.39 4.97
CA SER A 924 21.96 1.44 4.01
C SER A 924 21.16 2.56 4.69
N GLY A 925 20.39 2.22 5.72
CA GLY A 925 19.65 3.14 6.58
C GLY A 925 18.93 2.45 7.74
N VAL A 926 18.07 3.19 8.45
CA VAL A 926 17.15 2.67 9.48
C VAL A 926 15.75 3.27 9.30
N ARG A 927 14.72 2.47 9.60
CA ARG A 927 13.31 2.89 9.59
C ARG A 927 13.03 3.85 10.73
N ALA A 928 12.47 5.03 10.40
CA ALA A 928 12.14 6.05 11.38
C ALA A 928 11.16 5.53 12.43
N GLY A 929 11.41 5.88 13.70
CA GLY A 929 10.64 5.39 14.83
C GLY A 929 10.76 3.88 15.09
N GLY A 930 11.55 3.12 14.32
CA GLY A 930 11.88 1.72 14.59
C GLY A 930 12.89 1.59 15.75
N PRO A 931 13.06 0.40 16.36
CA PRO A 931 13.99 0.22 17.47
C PRO A 931 15.44 0.65 17.18
N ALA A 932 15.95 0.42 15.98
CA ALA A 932 17.30 0.81 15.60
C ALA A 932 17.47 2.33 15.59
N ASP A 933 16.48 3.06 15.07
CA ASP A 933 16.43 4.52 15.05
C ASP A 933 16.30 5.09 16.48
N LYS A 934 15.39 4.51 17.29
CA LYS A 934 15.24 4.80 18.73
C LYS A 934 16.52 4.55 19.53
N ALA A 935 17.36 3.60 19.10
CA ALA A 935 18.64 3.26 19.70
C ALA A 935 19.83 4.08 19.15
N GLY A 936 19.61 4.94 18.16
CA GLY A 936 20.63 5.77 17.55
C GLY A 936 21.56 5.05 16.57
N LEU A 937 21.11 3.98 15.91
CA LEU A 937 21.78 3.39 14.75
C LEU A 937 21.51 4.25 13.51
N GLU A 938 22.49 4.38 12.62
CA GLU A 938 22.46 5.30 11.47
C GLU A 938 22.84 4.58 10.16
N GLY A 939 22.48 5.17 9.02
CA GLY A 939 22.96 4.71 7.72
C GLY A 939 24.48 4.82 7.62
N GLY A 940 25.15 3.75 7.19
CA GLY A 940 26.61 3.63 7.17
C GLY A 940 27.22 2.95 8.39
N ASP A 941 26.46 2.65 9.45
CA ASP A 941 26.91 1.77 10.54
C ASP A 941 27.16 0.35 10.02
N VAL A 942 28.19 -0.33 10.54
CA VAL A 942 28.41 -1.78 10.32
C VAL A 942 28.24 -2.55 11.62
N ILE A 943 27.14 -3.30 11.77
CA ILE A 943 26.89 -4.16 12.94
C ILE A 943 27.94 -5.28 12.97
N VAL A 944 28.65 -5.40 14.10
CA VAL A 944 29.70 -6.42 14.33
C VAL A 944 29.42 -7.31 15.55
N GLU A 945 28.56 -6.90 16.48
CA GLU A 945 28.06 -7.76 17.56
C GLU A 945 26.57 -7.43 17.83
N PHE A 946 25.76 -8.46 18.10
CA PHE A 946 24.35 -8.31 18.48
C PHE A 946 23.96 -9.38 19.50
N GLY A 947 23.37 -8.99 20.63
CA GLY A 947 22.95 -9.92 21.68
C GLY A 947 24.10 -10.74 22.30
N GLY A 948 25.33 -10.26 22.19
CA GLY A 948 26.54 -10.99 22.61
C GLY A 948 27.05 -12.02 21.60
N GLN A 949 26.44 -12.16 20.43
CA GLN A 949 26.94 -12.97 19.31
C GLN A 949 27.81 -12.12 18.39
N GLU A 950 28.90 -12.69 17.85
CA GLU A 950 29.74 -12.03 16.85
C GLU A 950 29.05 -12.08 15.47
N ILE A 951 28.83 -10.91 14.89
CA ILE A 951 28.15 -10.75 13.61
C ILE A 951 29.20 -10.60 12.52
N THR A 952 29.42 -11.68 11.76
CA THR A 952 30.36 -11.67 10.63
C THR A 952 29.68 -11.37 9.29
N ASN A 953 28.36 -11.60 9.18
CA ASN A 953 27.59 -11.47 7.94
C ASN A 953 26.07 -11.31 8.21
N ILE A 954 25.29 -11.08 7.15
CA ILE A 954 23.84 -10.84 7.19
C ILE A 954 23.01 -11.99 7.80
N TYR A 955 23.43 -13.25 7.63
CA TYR A 955 22.72 -14.37 8.22
C TYR A 955 23.01 -14.50 9.72
N ASP A 956 24.26 -14.27 10.16
CA ASP A 956 24.57 -14.19 11.59
C ASP A 956 23.65 -13.16 12.27
N TYR A 957 23.48 -11.98 11.67
CA TYR A 957 22.57 -10.95 12.18
C TYR A 957 21.10 -11.38 12.16
N THR A 958 20.66 -12.04 11.10
CA THR A 958 19.26 -12.52 10.98
C THR A 958 18.97 -13.61 12.02
N TYR A 959 19.90 -14.53 12.25
CA TYR A 959 19.77 -15.59 13.26
C TYR A 959 19.89 -15.05 14.69
N ALA A 960 20.75 -14.06 14.93
CA ALA A 960 20.84 -13.38 16.21
C ALA A 960 19.57 -12.55 16.49
N LEU A 961 18.93 -11.99 15.45
CA LEU A 961 17.62 -11.33 15.55
C LEU A 961 16.48 -12.32 15.84
N ASP A 962 16.37 -13.43 15.09
CA ASP A 962 15.39 -14.49 15.37
C ASP A 962 15.58 -15.15 16.76
N ALA A 963 16.76 -14.99 17.40
CA ALA A 963 17.08 -15.53 18.73
C ALA A 963 16.81 -14.58 19.91
N VAL A 964 16.56 -13.28 19.70
CA VAL A 964 16.26 -12.33 20.78
C VAL A 964 14.77 -12.20 21.05
N LYS A 965 14.42 -11.94 22.31
CA LYS A 965 13.03 -11.73 22.70
C LYS A 965 12.57 -10.31 22.37
N ILE A 966 11.35 -10.23 21.85
CA ILE A 966 10.62 -8.97 21.67
C ILE A 966 10.39 -8.32 23.04
N GLY A 967 10.70 -7.02 23.16
CA GLY A 967 10.50 -6.22 24.38
C GLY A 967 11.62 -6.29 25.44
N GLU A 968 12.59 -7.20 25.34
CA GLU A 968 13.78 -7.21 26.22
C GLU A 968 14.94 -6.42 25.58
N PRO A 969 15.59 -5.46 26.27
CA PRO A 969 16.70 -4.69 25.69
C PRO A 969 17.95 -5.55 25.40
N VAL A 970 18.54 -5.34 24.23
CA VAL A 970 19.68 -6.09 23.67
C VAL A 970 20.84 -5.13 23.40
N GLU A 971 22.08 -5.52 23.71
CA GLU A 971 23.26 -4.77 23.30
C GLU A 971 23.59 -5.03 21.81
N VAL A 972 23.94 -3.95 21.09
CA VAL A 972 24.45 -4.00 19.71
C VAL A 972 25.73 -3.18 19.63
N VAL A 973 26.72 -3.67 18.88
CA VAL A 973 27.98 -2.95 18.61
C VAL A 973 28.13 -2.75 17.12
N VAL A 974 28.35 -1.49 16.74
CA VAL A 974 28.54 -1.06 15.35
C VAL A 974 29.93 -0.45 15.16
N LEU A 975 30.45 -0.50 13.93
CA LEU A 975 31.55 0.35 13.47
C LEU A 975 30.94 1.57 12.77
N ARG A 976 31.07 2.75 13.38
CA ARG A 976 30.74 4.04 12.78
C ARG A 976 32.03 4.78 12.44
N GLU A 977 32.25 5.09 11.16
CA GLU A 977 33.53 5.64 10.66
C GLU A 977 34.77 4.79 11.10
N GLY A 978 34.61 3.47 11.22
CA GLY A 978 35.65 2.55 11.72
C GLY A 978 35.88 2.56 13.24
N LYS A 979 35.11 3.34 14.02
CA LYS A 979 35.15 3.37 15.50
C LYS A 979 34.07 2.44 16.04
N ARG A 980 34.40 1.60 17.02
CA ARG A 980 33.39 0.76 17.72
C ARG A 980 32.52 1.62 18.63
N VAL A 981 31.21 1.63 18.36
CA VAL A 981 30.17 2.27 19.18
C VAL A 981 29.25 1.17 19.72
N LYS A 982 28.96 1.19 21.02
CA LYS A 982 28.03 0.26 21.67
C LYS A 982 26.72 0.99 21.99
N LEU A 983 25.61 0.41 21.57
CA LEU A 983 24.25 0.92 21.72
C LEU A 983 23.37 -0.18 22.36
N THR A 984 22.17 0.21 22.82
CA THR A 984 21.18 -0.72 23.37
C THR A 984 19.86 -0.54 22.63
N VAL A 985 19.33 -1.63 22.10
CA VAL A 985 18.12 -1.65 21.25
C VAL A 985 17.12 -2.68 21.78
N THR A 986 15.84 -2.31 21.84
CA THR A 986 14.77 -3.19 22.33
C THR A 986 13.96 -3.69 21.14
N PRO A 987 14.05 -4.98 20.74
CA PRO A 987 13.36 -5.48 19.55
C PRO A 987 11.84 -5.35 19.68
N GLU A 988 11.20 -4.89 18.62
CA GLU A 988 9.73 -4.86 18.48
C GLU A 988 9.26 -6.08 17.67
N ALA A 989 7.95 -6.24 17.48
CA ALA A 989 7.39 -7.30 16.66
C ALA A 989 7.30 -6.89 15.18
N ARG A 990 7.69 -7.80 14.28
CA ARG A 990 7.24 -7.81 12.89
C ARG A 990 5.89 -8.52 12.84
N ASN A 991 4.91 -7.84 12.24
CA ASN A 991 3.65 -8.43 11.77
C ASN A 991 3.80 -8.77 10.28
#